data_AF-X6NXI3-F1
#
_entry.id   AF-X6NXI3-F1
#
_cell.length_a   1.000
_cell.length_b   1.000
_cell.length_c   1.000
_cell.angle_alpha   90.00
_cell.angle_beta   90.00
_cell.angle_gamma   90.00
#
_symmetry.space_group_name_H-M   'P 1'
#
loop_
_entity.id
_entity.type
_entity.pdbx_description
1 polymer ?
#
loop_
_entity_poly.entity_id
_entity_poly.type
_entity_poly.pdbx_seq_one_letter_code
_entity_poly.pdbx_strand_id
1 'polypeptide(L)'
;MICLLKILRNEHIKLLLAVCEDTALTKIESNYTIFVISLIHSYLIKYQQLKFLSFGPDKMEQLQQYFSNIQEEILLRAWTCCNENLAETKAILRFIAENNTPIEKQDQLMQLLEVFGNRIKKKLILETWIKCNKIYGDTLLKLNEACSTDNIEKSEETNELKILREMCLHVLWNLLNYPKKMKYHQIDNQALNIRLKNKYKQMNMNENSSLIQMQNNLQEFGFKKGKDGNWYYPDQVQLLSVWKHYKKWINTQTIYKTTLFVPKTIWMLNDKIWREYGIVFDYEHRRIVLLGTENKEFQVQSLQIGNPKKSLIECNVNIQWENDISDIEKNNIKWCDIIINNSWRFRTLEWFERINFSNCCSEFNSFYVTWKDPNMIIHKESINPYLINLKQLLEYIKNKFEIQEYFDKEKDSIILFECEFDKCNPLIPSHIRDNTLLYDIYKNINYYPYIKVYLEIKIISMIPYKYTIGNNIKNDIKEDIKEDNISLNPFLYKCDIYKFKFIEDNLNLFSKQISQNGLKNILHEVIKNGFLCDLIDKKKSYNNKQLNFNKNNPDELYLNEKNLIILKQIKLLFNSDIHKYMGYPLELHEICSLLLYSEKSCNIQFCYDQIQFNHLKWYYLNIYLTNAIQILYKYERREENNIDLYCVLKGIKLDNIKKTIQTGYFITYINTFNNLQIAQIQKTNKQGCILHFHPSMRRSPTIYSCNISWISSYKYNQILFSRSSTNILNKKYSSQWNIKIENDNKYTQILLLTWKIYDQFIQQIIQISTIWNHSIDLNLIYIALTYCCGEDIYQTIVLLSEFEEWKRQDNKKEQKYNQEQIHQFIKRRCNNNNINLFCIFLSEKDILWKKLTAIEYAMLNTIHNGLPFVEKDKETWNKK
;
A
#
# COMPACT_ATOMS: atom_id res chain seq x y z
N MET A 1 33.71 4.24 36.99
CA MET A 1 33.01 3.29 36.09
C MET A 1 33.22 1.81 36.47
N ILE A 2 34.47 1.35 36.66
CA ILE A 2 34.76 -0.05 37.06
C ILE A 2 34.27 -0.39 38.49
N CYS A 3 34.25 0.58 39.42
CA CYS A 3 33.63 0.38 40.75
C CYS A 3 32.08 0.32 40.70
N LEU A 4 31.44 1.07 39.79
CA LEU A 4 29.98 0.99 39.57
C LEU A 4 29.58 -0.32 38.86
N LEU A 5 30.42 -0.83 37.96
CA LEU A 5 30.22 -2.13 37.31
C LEU A 5 30.43 -3.32 38.25
N LYS A 6 31.23 -3.19 39.32
CA LYS A 6 31.38 -4.22 40.36
C LYS A 6 30.17 -4.30 41.30
N ILE A 7 29.51 -3.17 41.58
CA ILE A 7 28.30 -3.12 42.43
C ILE A 7 27.09 -3.69 41.67
N LEU A 8 26.95 -3.40 40.37
CA LEU A 8 25.82 -3.87 39.56
C LEU A 8 25.84 -5.36 39.21
N ARG A 9 27.00 -6.03 39.28
CA ARG A 9 27.14 -7.44 38.86
C ARG A 9 26.85 -8.47 39.96
N ASN A 10 26.79 -8.05 41.22
CA ASN A 10 26.71 -8.98 42.37
C ASN A 10 25.34 -9.00 43.08
N GLU A 11 24.62 -7.87 43.15
CA GLU A 11 23.36 -7.78 43.88
C GLU A 11 22.16 -8.28 43.05
N HIS A 12 22.06 -7.89 41.78
CA HIS A 12 20.88 -8.21 40.95
C HIS A 12 20.87 -9.64 40.39
N ILE A 13 22.04 -10.26 40.18
CA ILE A 13 22.13 -11.66 39.74
C ILE A 13 21.86 -12.60 40.92
N LYS A 14 22.27 -12.25 42.14
CA LYS A 14 21.90 -13.00 43.36
C LYS A 14 20.40 -12.92 43.64
N LEU A 15 19.76 -11.77 43.42
CA LEU A 15 18.30 -11.64 43.55
C LEU A 15 17.55 -12.45 42.48
N LEU A 16 18.06 -12.52 41.25
CA LEU A 16 17.44 -13.32 40.19
C LEU A 16 17.65 -14.83 40.39
N LEU A 17 18.83 -15.26 40.86
CA LEU A 17 19.12 -16.68 41.11
C LEU A 17 18.41 -17.19 42.37
N ALA A 18 18.30 -16.38 43.43
CA ALA A 18 17.52 -16.73 44.62
C ALA A 18 16.00 -16.84 44.37
N VAL A 19 15.49 -16.22 43.29
CA VAL A 19 14.08 -16.30 42.87
C VAL A 19 13.83 -17.46 41.91
N CYS A 20 14.86 -18.02 41.27
CA CYS A 20 14.73 -19.18 40.39
C CYS A 20 14.93 -20.53 41.09
N GLU A 21 15.54 -20.56 42.29
CA GLU A 21 15.82 -21.80 43.01
C GLU A 21 14.74 -22.21 44.02
N ASP A 22 13.71 -21.41 44.27
CA ASP A 22 12.69 -21.81 45.25
C ASP A 22 11.25 -21.49 44.83
N THR A 23 10.39 -22.49 45.04
CA THR A 23 8.91 -22.53 44.97
C THR A 23 8.21 -22.81 43.63
N ALA A 24 7.71 -24.05 43.57
CA ALA A 24 6.46 -24.41 42.93
C ALA A 24 5.24 -23.76 43.64
N LEU A 25 4.11 -23.72 42.92
CA LEU A 25 2.74 -23.28 43.29
C LEU A 25 2.29 -21.84 42.94
N THR A 26 1.37 -21.81 41.98
CA THR A 26 0.01 -21.22 42.03
C THR A 26 -0.28 -20.04 42.98
N LYS A 27 -0.93 -19.00 42.39
CA LYS A 27 -1.35 -17.69 42.94
C LYS A 27 -0.22 -16.67 43.06
N ILE A 28 -0.04 -15.89 41.99
CA ILE A 28 0.71 -14.63 42.04
C ILE A 28 -0.29 -13.46 41.98
N GLU A 29 -0.30 -12.68 43.06
CA GLU A 29 -1.11 -11.48 43.24
C GLU A 29 -0.64 -10.30 42.36
N SER A 30 -1.58 -9.39 42.09
CA SER A 30 -1.48 -8.25 41.15
C SER A 30 -0.30 -7.27 41.36
N ASN A 31 0.39 -7.35 42.50
CA ASN A 31 1.52 -6.48 42.82
C ASN A 31 2.82 -6.90 42.11
N TYR A 32 2.96 -8.19 41.76
CA TYR A 32 4.15 -8.68 41.06
C TYR A 32 4.20 -8.21 39.61
N THR A 33 3.03 -8.11 38.95
CA THR A 33 2.92 -7.56 37.58
C THR A 33 3.24 -6.08 37.55
N ILE A 34 2.84 -5.31 38.57
CA ILE A 34 3.18 -3.89 38.71
C ILE A 34 4.69 -3.71 38.88
N PHE A 35 5.34 -4.59 39.65
CA PHE A 35 6.79 -4.57 39.83
C PHE A 35 7.54 -4.89 38.53
N VAL A 36 7.12 -5.92 37.78
CA VAL A 36 7.71 -6.28 36.48
C VAL A 36 7.47 -5.19 35.43
N ILE A 37 6.29 -4.57 35.39
CA ILE A 37 5.98 -3.44 34.50
C ILE A 37 6.84 -2.22 34.86
N SER A 38 7.01 -1.91 36.14
CA SER A 38 7.91 -0.85 36.61
C SER A 38 9.36 -1.14 36.23
N LEU A 39 9.79 -2.40 36.31
CA LEU A 39 11.12 -2.84 35.89
C LEU A 39 11.33 -2.70 34.38
N ILE A 40 10.34 -3.09 33.56
CA ILE A 40 10.36 -2.95 32.10
C ILE A 40 10.31 -1.48 31.69
N HIS A 41 9.50 -0.65 32.36
CA HIS A 41 9.42 0.79 32.12
C HIS A 41 10.74 1.49 32.49
N SER A 42 11.32 1.14 33.64
CA SER A 42 12.65 1.58 34.05
C SER A 42 13.73 1.12 33.07
N TYR A 43 13.60 -0.09 32.51
CA TYR A 43 14.50 -0.62 31.48
C TYR A 43 14.33 0.10 30.13
N LEU A 44 13.12 0.48 29.74
CA LEU A 44 12.80 1.25 28.53
C LEU A 44 13.30 2.69 28.64
N ILE A 45 13.11 3.33 29.80
CA ILE A 45 13.70 4.63 30.11
C ILE A 45 15.22 4.52 30.12
N LYS A 46 15.80 3.47 30.72
CA LYS A 46 17.23 3.19 30.64
C LYS A 46 17.70 2.90 29.22
N TYR A 47 16.88 2.30 28.37
CA TYR A 47 17.20 2.00 26.97
C TYR A 47 17.20 3.27 26.12
N GLN A 48 16.24 4.17 26.34
CA GLN A 48 16.27 5.53 25.78
C GLN A 48 17.47 6.33 26.31
N GLN A 49 17.77 6.23 27.61
CA GLN A 49 18.97 6.80 28.23
C GLN A 49 20.28 6.14 27.72
N LEU A 50 20.28 4.87 27.34
CA LEU A 50 21.43 4.16 26.77
C LEU A 50 21.67 4.53 25.31
N LYS A 51 20.61 4.84 24.56
CA LYS A 51 20.71 5.51 23.24
C LYS A 51 21.23 6.96 23.39
N PHE A 52 20.94 7.58 24.53
CA PHE A 52 21.48 8.87 24.98
C PHE A 52 22.94 8.79 25.46
N LEU A 53 23.44 7.63 25.89
CA LEU A 53 24.80 7.46 26.42
C LEU A 53 25.86 7.22 25.34
N SER A 54 25.48 6.85 24.12
CA SER A 54 26.37 6.95 22.94
C SER A 54 26.41 8.37 22.38
N PHE A 55 25.45 9.20 22.77
CA PHE A 55 25.37 10.64 22.50
C PHE A 55 26.25 11.36 23.53
N GLY A 56 27.16 12.24 23.11
CA GLY A 56 27.78 13.15 24.08
C GLY A 56 26.71 14.14 24.54
N PRO A 57 26.27 14.17 25.82
CA PRO A 57 25.18 15.04 26.29
C PRO A 57 25.41 16.51 25.89
N ASP A 58 26.68 16.95 25.92
CA ASP A 58 27.13 18.28 25.51
C ASP A 58 26.72 18.66 24.08
N LYS A 59 26.67 17.70 23.14
CA LYS A 59 26.31 17.98 21.74
C LYS A 59 24.80 18.18 21.57
N MET A 60 23.99 17.47 22.34
CA MET A 60 22.53 17.65 22.30
C MET A 60 22.15 18.98 22.93
N GLU A 61 22.74 19.30 24.08
CA GLU A 61 22.59 20.60 24.72
C GLU A 61 22.98 21.74 23.79
N GLN A 62 24.10 21.60 23.06
CA GLN A 62 24.48 22.57 22.04
C GLN A 62 23.39 22.71 20.96
N LEU A 63 22.89 21.61 20.39
CA LEU A 63 21.83 21.68 19.38
C LEU A 63 20.54 22.31 19.93
N GLN A 64 20.14 21.94 21.15
CA GLN A 64 18.95 22.49 21.83
C GLN A 64 19.11 23.98 22.13
N GLN A 65 20.31 24.43 22.51
CA GLN A 65 20.61 25.85 22.72
C GLN A 65 20.55 26.65 21.42
N TYR A 66 21.09 26.11 20.32
CA TYR A 66 21.05 26.78 19.01
C TYR A 66 19.65 26.77 18.37
N PHE A 67 18.83 25.77 18.67
CA PHE A 67 17.53 25.54 18.05
C PHE A 67 16.43 25.31 19.09
N SER A 68 16.29 26.24 20.03
CA SER A 68 15.34 26.16 21.15
C SER A 68 13.88 26.00 20.73
N ASN A 69 13.53 26.42 19.51
CA ASN A 69 12.18 26.34 18.96
C ASN A 69 11.88 25.01 18.23
N ILE A 70 12.85 24.10 18.13
CA ILE A 70 12.68 22.78 17.50
C ILE A 70 12.51 21.73 18.60
N GLN A 71 11.54 20.83 18.40
CA GLN A 71 11.29 19.74 19.35
C GLN A 71 12.48 18.79 19.42
N GLU A 72 12.79 18.31 20.62
CA GLU A 72 13.92 17.43 20.90
C GLU A 72 13.92 16.16 20.02
N GLU A 73 12.73 15.61 19.75
CA GLU A 73 12.58 14.45 18.86
C GLU A 73 13.07 14.75 17.43
N ILE A 74 12.77 15.93 16.88
CA ILE A 74 13.24 16.34 15.56
C ILE A 74 14.75 16.54 15.56
N LEU A 75 15.33 17.07 16.63
CA LEU A 75 16.78 17.18 16.79
C LEU A 75 17.46 15.80 16.77
N LEU A 76 16.92 14.82 17.53
CA LEU A 76 17.42 13.44 17.57
C LEU A 76 17.31 12.76 16.21
N ARG A 77 16.20 12.95 15.50
CA ARG A 77 16.00 12.39 14.16
C ARG A 77 16.93 13.02 13.15
N ALA A 78 17.08 14.34 13.14
CA ALA A 78 18.03 15.03 12.27
C ALA A 78 19.47 14.56 12.52
N TRP A 79 19.88 14.43 13.79
CA TRP A 79 21.18 13.88 14.17
C TRP A 79 21.40 12.47 13.63
N THR A 80 20.40 11.60 13.81
CA THR A 80 20.43 10.23 13.32
C THR A 80 20.52 10.18 11.79
N CYS A 81 19.73 11.01 11.09
CA CYS A 81 19.75 11.12 9.63
C CYS A 81 21.10 11.61 9.08
N CYS A 82 21.81 12.40 9.86
CA CYS A 82 23.13 12.94 9.51
C CYS A 82 24.28 12.04 9.95
N ASN A 83 24.02 10.79 10.35
CA ASN A 83 25.03 9.87 10.88
C ASN A 83 25.92 10.55 11.94
N GLU A 84 25.29 11.30 12.84
CA GLU A 84 25.96 11.98 13.94
C GLU A 84 26.93 13.11 13.49
N ASN A 85 26.76 13.63 12.28
CA ASN A 85 27.51 14.78 11.78
C ASN A 85 26.88 16.09 12.26
N LEU A 86 27.58 16.80 13.16
CA LEU A 86 27.10 18.05 13.74
C LEU A 86 26.90 19.17 12.73
N ALA A 87 27.78 19.30 11.75
CA ALA A 87 27.68 20.37 10.74
C ALA A 87 26.46 20.13 9.82
N GLU A 88 26.27 18.90 9.36
CA GLU A 88 25.13 18.53 8.53
C GLU A 88 23.81 18.64 9.30
N THR A 89 23.80 18.20 10.57
CA THR A 89 22.64 18.35 11.46
C THR A 89 22.29 19.83 11.65
N LYS A 90 23.28 20.69 11.96
CA LYS A 90 23.06 22.14 12.06
C LYS A 90 22.51 22.74 10.78
N ALA A 91 22.95 22.27 9.60
CA ALA A 91 22.44 22.76 8.32
C ALA A 91 20.96 22.43 8.11
N ILE A 92 20.53 21.20 8.43
CA ILE A 92 19.12 20.78 8.33
C ILE A 92 18.24 21.55 9.32
N LEU A 93 18.69 21.67 10.56
CA LEU A 93 17.94 22.37 11.60
C LEU A 93 17.85 23.87 11.33
N ARG A 94 18.92 24.48 10.81
CA ARG A 94 18.90 25.87 10.34
C ARG A 94 17.92 26.04 9.19
N PHE A 95 17.91 25.13 8.21
CA PHE A 95 16.93 25.16 7.14
C PHE A 95 15.49 25.11 7.67
N ILE A 96 15.19 24.26 8.66
CA ILE A 96 13.87 24.17 9.30
C ILE A 96 13.47 25.49 9.94
N ALA A 97 14.39 26.09 10.70
CA ALA A 97 14.18 27.35 11.41
C ALA A 97 13.99 28.53 10.44
N GLU A 98 14.89 28.70 9.46
CA GLU A 98 14.84 29.80 8.47
C GLU A 98 13.59 29.75 7.59
N ASN A 99 13.09 28.54 7.32
CA ASN A 99 11.88 28.35 6.52
C ASN A 99 10.59 28.36 7.33
N ASN A 100 10.64 28.63 8.64
CA ASN A 100 9.48 28.60 9.55
C ASN A 100 8.61 27.35 9.34
N THR A 101 9.24 26.18 9.27
CA THR A 101 8.53 24.93 8.97
C THR A 101 7.68 24.54 10.18
N PRO A 102 6.33 24.44 10.07
CA PRO A 102 5.46 24.04 11.18
C PRO A 102 5.85 22.68 11.76
N ILE A 103 5.58 22.43 13.04
CA ILE A 103 5.95 21.17 13.72
C ILE A 103 5.43 19.95 12.94
N GLU A 104 4.18 20.01 12.46
CA GLU A 104 3.58 18.92 11.68
C GLU A 104 4.34 18.66 10.37
N LYS A 105 4.97 19.69 9.80
CA LYS A 105 5.76 19.63 8.58
C LYS A 105 7.22 19.21 8.83
N GLN A 106 7.75 19.43 10.03
CA GLN A 106 9.09 19.00 10.41
C GLN A 106 9.19 17.47 10.42
N ASP A 107 8.16 16.80 10.96
CA ASP A 107 8.07 15.34 10.94
C ASP A 107 8.11 14.77 9.52
N GLN A 108 7.30 15.35 8.62
CA GLN A 108 7.26 14.97 7.20
C GLN A 108 8.63 15.11 6.52
N LEU A 109 9.33 16.22 6.80
CA LEU A 109 10.66 16.47 6.27
C LEU A 109 11.68 15.46 6.82
N MET A 110 11.62 15.14 8.11
CA MET A 110 12.47 14.10 8.70
C MET A 110 12.23 12.74 8.04
N GLN A 111 10.97 12.38 7.78
CA GLN A 111 10.67 11.12 7.07
C GLN A 111 11.27 11.10 5.66
N LEU A 112 11.20 12.22 4.91
CA LEU A 112 11.88 12.32 3.61
C LEU A 112 13.40 12.14 3.74
N LEU A 113 14.02 12.74 4.77
CA LEU A 113 15.45 12.61 5.02
C LEU A 113 15.85 11.20 5.48
N GLU A 114 15.01 10.51 6.25
CA GLU A 114 15.22 9.12 6.66
C GLU A 114 15.14 8.17 5.47
N VAL A 115 14.15 8.38 4.59
CA VAL A 115 13.92 7.53 3.40
C VAL A 115 14.96 7.80 2.32
N PHE A 116 15.25 9.08 2.02
CA PHE A 116 16.08 9.48 0.87
C PHE A 116 17.47 9.98 1.24
N GLY A 117 17.74 10.37 2.48
CA GLY A 117 18.98 11.07 2.86
C GLY A 117 20.26 10.23 2.74
N ASN A 118 20.11 8.92 2.62
CA ASN A 118 21.19 7.98 2.31
C ASN A 118 21.34 7.67 0.81
N ARG A 119 20.43 8.19 -0.03
CA ARG A 119 20.29 7.88 -1.46
C ARG A 119 20.55 9.10 -2.33
N ILE A 120 20.01 10.23 -1.91
CA ILE A 120 20.09 11.52 -2.57
C ILE A 120 20.80 12.49 -1.61
N LYS A 121 21.59 13.41 -2.17
CA LYS A 121 22.21 14.50 -1.42
C LYS A 121 21.12 15.25 -0.64
N LYS A 122 21.24 15.36 0.68
CA LYS A 122 20.20 15.97 1.54
C LYS A 122 19.80 17.36 1.07
N LYS A 123 20.73 18.15 0.52
CA LYS A 123 20.45 19.44 -0.13
C LYS A 123 19.36 19.36 -1.21
N LEU A 124 19.40 18.37 -2.10
CA LEU A 124 18.37 18.18 -3.14
C LEU A 124 17.01 17.81 -2.54
N ILE A 125 16.99 17.07 -1.43
CA ILE A 125 15.76 16.76 -0.68
C ILE A 125 15.12 18.06 -0.17
N LEU A 126 15.93 18.92 0.47
CA LEU A 126 15.49 20.22 0.99
C LEU A 126 15.04 21.17 -0.13
N GLU A 127 15.75 21.24 -1.25
CA GLU A 127 15.36 22.05 -2.42
C GLU A 127 14.05 21.57 -3.05
N THR A 128 13.90 20.26 -3.20
CA THR A 128 12.67 19.65 -3.75
C THR A 128 11.49 19.91 -2.82
N TRP A 129 11.70 19.84 -1.50
CA TRP A 129 10.71 20.18 -0.49
C TRP A 129 10.18 21.62 -0.64
N ILE A 130 11.07 22.60 -0.84
CA ILE A 130 10.65 23.99 -1.11
C ILE A 130 9.94 24.11 -2.46
N LYS A 131 10.49 23.51 -3.53
CA LYS A 131 9.90 23.54 -4.88
C LYS A 131 8.50 22.92 -4.94
N CYS A 132 8.20 22.01 -4.01
CA CYS A 132 6.88 21.40 -3.85
C CYS A 132 6.00 22.13 -2.81
N ASN A 133 6.30 23.38 -2.47
CA ASN A 133 5.55 24.17 -1.49
C ASN A 133 5.39 23.45 -0.14
N LYS A 134 6.40 22.65 0.26
CA LYS A 134 6.39 21.86 1.50
C LYS A 134 5.22 20.86 1.57
N ILE A 135 4.74 20.40 0.41
CA ILE A 135 3.71 19.36 0.27
C ILE A 135 4.43 18.01 0.19
N TYR A 136 4.14 17.12 1.14
CA TYR A 136 4.87 15.85 1.27
C TYR A 136 4.65 14.93 0.08
N GLY A 137 3.39 14.72 -0.35
CA GLY A 137 3.09 13.85 -1.47
C GLY A 137 3.81 14.30 -2.76
N ASP A 138 3.75 15.60 -3.05
CA ASP A 138 4.42 16.18 -4.22
C ASP A 138 5.94 16.05 -4.13
N THR A 139 6.52 16.21 -2.94
CA THR A 139 7.98 16.07 -2.72
C THR A 139 8.42 14.61 -2.85
N LEU A 140 7.69 13.69 -2.21
CA LEU A 140 7.94 12.25 -2.25
C LEU A 140 7.92 11.73 -3.70
N LEU A 141 6.94 12.14 -4.51
CA LEU A 141 6.85 11.75 -5.92
C LEU A 141 8.07 12.23 -6.70
N LYS A 142 8.44 13.51 -6.59
CA LYS A 142 9.61 14.05 -7.31
C LYS A 142 10.92 13.42 -6.86
N LEU A 143 11.07 13.09 -5.57
CA LEU A 143 12.26 12.40 -5.06
C LEU A 143 12.30 10.94 -5.50
N ASN A 144 11.16 10.26 -5.60
CA ASN A 144 11.07 8.92 -6.19
C ASN A 144 11.42 8.95 -7.68
N GLU A 145 10.93 9.96 -8.43
CA GLU A 145 11.30 10.19 -9.82
C GLU A 145 12.81 10.41 -9.94
N ALA A 146 13.39 11.32 -9.15
CA ALA A 146 14.84 11.56 -9.13
C ALA A 146 15.64 10.30 -8.81
N CYS A 147 15.23 9.51 -7.81
CA CYS A 147 15.83 8.20 -7.51
C CYS A 147 15.71 7.19 -8.66
N SER A 148 14.70 7.33 -9.53
CA SER A 148 14.42 6.38 -10.62
C SER A 148 15.08 6.77 -11.94
N THR A 149 15.18 8.07 -12.23
CA THR A 149 15.74 8.63 -13.47
C THR A 149 17.24 8.79 -13.39
N ASP A 150 17.77 9.06 -12.20
CA ASP A 150 19.20 9.19 -12.05
C ASP A 150 19.81 7.78 -12.14
N ASN A 151 20.78 7.63 -13.05
CA ASN A 151 22.04 7.00 -12.66
C ASN A 151 22.49 7.77 -11.43
N ILE A 152 21.92 7.49 -10.24
CA ILE A 152 22.38 8.03 -8.97
C ILE A 152 23.87 7.82 -9.07
N GLU A 153 24.62 8.91 -9.28
CA GLU A 153 26.07 8.90 -9.50
C GLU A 153 26.56 7.84 -8.55
N LYS A 154 26.91 6.63 -9.05
CA LYS A 154 27.06 5.42 -8.21
C LYS A 154 27.79 5.92 -7.00
N SER A 155 27.14 6.12 -5.85
CA SER A 155 27.73 7.01 -4.84
C SER A 155 29.02 6.32 -4.50
N GLU A 156 30.16 6.82 -5.01
CA GLU A 156 31.25 5.90 -5.33
C GLU A 156 31.62 5.31 -4.01
N GLU A 157 31.32 4.02 -3.87
CA GLU A 157 31.52 3.40 -2.59
C GLU A 157 33.01 3.51 -2.38
N THR A 158 33.42 4.22 -1.33
CA THR A 158 34.84 4.42 -1.10
C THR A 158 35.47 3.04 -1.02
N ASN A 159 36.55 2.84 -1.77
CA ASN A 159 37.26 1.57 -1.80
C ASN A 159 37.61 1.11 -0.37
N GLU A 160 37.86 2.05 0.55
CA GLU A 160 38.01 1.82 2.00
C GLU A 160 36.77 1.17 2.64
N LEU A 161 35.57 1.73 2.45
CA LEU A 161 34.35 1.15 3.02
C LEU A 161 34.09 -0.26 2.47
N LYS A 162 34.36 -0.46 1.18
CA LYS A 162 34.21 -1.76 0.52
C LYS A 162 35.15 -2.81 1.13
N ILE A 163 36.43 -2.48 1.33
CA ILE A 163 37.42 -3.37 1.96
C ILE A 163 37.01 -3.67 3.41
N LEU A 164 36.65 -2.64 4.19
CA LEU A 164 36.24 -2.81 5.59
C LEU A 164 34.99 -3.68 5.70
N ARG A 165 33.98 -3.46 4.85
CA ARG A 165 32.78 -4.29 4.81
C ARG A 165 33.15 -5.74 4.52
N GLU A 166 33.91 -6.00 3.47
CA GLU A 166 34.30 -7.37 3.09
C GLU A 166 35.00 -8.09 4.27
N MET A 167 35.95 -7.40 4.91
CA MET A 167 36.70 -7.92 6.06
C MET A 167 35.79 -8.16 7.28
N CYS A 168 34.92 -7.21 7.61
CA CYS A 168 33.98 -7.33 8.75
C CYS A 168 32.96 -8.44 8.52
N LEU A 169 32.35 -8.51 7.33
CA LEU A 169 31.40 -9.56 6.98
C LEU A 169 32.05 -10.93 7.01
N HIS A 170 33.31 -11.07 6.58
CA HIS A 170 34.04 -12.33 6.66
C HIS A 170 34.22 -12.81 8.11
N VAL A 171 34.63 -11.92 9.01
CA VAL A 171 34.78 -12.23 10.44
C VAL A 171 33.44 -12.61 11.07
N LEU A 172 32.43 -11.76 10.89
CA LEU A 172 31.10 -11.96 11.45
C LEU A 172 30.43 -13.22 10.91
N TRP A 173 30.57 -13.50 9.61
CA TRP A 173 30.06 -14.72 8.99
C TRP A 173 30.68 -15.99 9.60
N ASN A 174 31.99 -16.00 9.81
CA ASN A 174 32.67 -17.15 10.41
C ASN A 174 32.18 -17.42 11.84
N LEU A 175 31.94 -16.36 12.63
CA LEU A 175 31.35 -16.48 13.97
C LEU A 175 29.90 -16.99 13.92
N LEU A 176 29.08 -16.51 12.98
CA LEU A 176 27.69 -16.93 12.81
C LEU A 176 27.57 -18.38 12.35
N ASN A 177 28.37 -18.79 11.38
CA ASN A 177 28.27 -20.11 10.75
C ASN A 177 28.97 -21.20 11.57
N TYR A 178 29.98 -20.83 12.37
CA TYR A 178 30.76 -21.78 13.17
C TYR A 178 30.99 -21.30 14.61
N PRO A 179 29.91 -21.03 15.37
CA PRO A 179 30.02 -20.40 16.70
C PRO A 179 30.81 -21.25 17.70
N LYS A 180 30.87 -22.57 17.52
CA LYS A 180 31.59 -23.51 18.41
C LYS A 180 33.05 -23.78 17.99
N LYS A 181 33.51 -23.30 16.83
CA LYS A 181 34.86 -23.59 16.34
C LYS A 181 35.85 -22.52 16.82
N MET A 182 36.64 -22.85 17.84
CA MET A 182 37.63 -21.96 18.47
C MET A 182 38.56 -21.24 17.48
N LYS A 183 38.90 -21.86 16.35
CA LYS A 183 39.76 -21.23 15.32
C LYS A 183 39.21 -19.90 14.77
N TYR A 184 37.90 -19.68 14.83
CA TYR A 184 37.26 -18.44 14.38
C TYR A 184 37.07 -17.43 15.52
N HIS A 185 37.37 -17.82 16.76
CA HIS A 185 37.38 -16.93 17.92
C HIS A 185 38.72 -16.20 18.05
N GLN A 186 39.76 -16.64 17.34
CA GLN A 186 41.07 -16.00 17.33
C GLN A 186 41.35 -15.37 15.95
N ILE A 187 41.75 -14.10 15.94
CA ILE A 187 42.24 -13.41 14.74
C ILE A 187 43.67 -12.98 15.00
N ASP A 188 44.59 -13.54 14.21
CA ASP A 188 45.98 -13.12 14.22
C ASP A 188 46.12 -11.68 13.71
N ASN A 189 46.64 -10.80 14.55
CA ASN A 189 46.70 -9.38 14.26
C ASN A 189 47.71 -9.06 13.14
N GLN A 190 48.79 -9.83 13.01
CA GLN A 190 49.75 -9.65 11.92
C GLN A 190 49.14 -10.07 10.58
N ALA A 191 48.49 -11.23 10.52
CA ALA A 191 47.81 -11.74 9.35
C ALA A 191 46.64 -10.84 8.92
N LEU A 192 45.87 -10.30 9.88
CA LEU A 192 44.84 -9.29 9.63
C LEU A 192 45.45 -8.06 8.96
N ASN A 193 46.55 -7.53 9.53
CA ASN A 193 47.23 -6.36 9.00
C ASN A 193 47.77 -6.61 7.60
N ILE A 194 48.43 -7.75 7.36
CA ILE A 194 48.96 -8.11 6.04
C ILE A 194 47.83 -8.21 5.01
N ARG A 195 46.71 -8.87 5.35
CA ARG A 195 45.56 -8.99 4.45
C ARG A 195 44.93 -7.63 4.14
N LEU A 196 44.75 -6.79 5.16
CA LEU A 196 44.23 -5.43 4.99
C LEU A 196 45.15 -4.64 4.06
N LYS A 197 46.45 -4.57 4.36
CA LYS A 197 47.45 -3.89 3.53
C LYS A 197 47.45 -4.37 2.09
N ASN A 198 47.39 -5.67 1.87
CA ASN A 198 47.33 -6.23 0.53
C ASN A 198 46.09 -5.76 -0.25
N LYS A 199 44.91 -5.71 0.40
CA LYS A 199 43.69 -5.17 -0.22
C LYS A 199 43.77 -3.68 -0.51
N TYR A 200 44.37 -2.89 0.39
CA TYR A 200 44.56 -1.44 0.18
C TYR A 200 45.55 -1.16 -0.95
N LYS A 201 46.64 -1.92 -1.02
CA LYS A 201 47.62 -1.87 -2.11
C LYS A 201 46.99 -2.23 -3.45
N GLN A 202 46.10 -3.23 -3.49
CA GLN A 202 45.36 -3.57 -4.70
C GLN A 202 44.42 -2.45 -5.17
N MET A 203 43.99 -1.55 -4.29
CA MET A 203 43.09 -0.43 -4.61
C MET A 203 43.78 0.94 -4.59
N ASN A 204 45.12 1.00 -4.51
CA ASN A 204 45.93 2.24 -4.47
C ASN A 204 45.52 3.24 -3.37
N MET A 205 45.27 2.77 -2.13
CA MET A 205 44.83 3.61 -1.00
C MET A 205 45.85 3.71 0.15
N ASN A 206 45.74 4.78 0.97
CA ASN A 206 46.54 4.99 2.18
C ASN A 206 46.10 4.04 3.33
N GLU A 207 47.06 3.40 4.01
CA GLU A 207 46.83 2.26 4.91
C GLU A 207 46.47 2.64 6.36
N ASN A 208 46.90 3.81 6.86
CA ASN A 208 47.01 4.03 8.32
C ASN A 208 45.68 4.26 9.04
N SER A 209 44.69 4.93 8.41
CA SER A 209 43.40 5.21 9.04
C SER A 209 42.52 3.97 9.19
N SER A 210 42.61 3.04 8.24
CA SER A 210 41.66 1.93 8.12
C SER A 210 41.96 0.77 9.06
N LEU A 211 43.23 0.60 9.45
CA LEU A 211 43.62 -0.40 10.45
C LEU A 211 43.04 -0.06 11.83
N ILE A 212 43.05 1.22 12.20
CA ILE A 212 42.41 1.70 13.44
C ILE A 212 40.90 1.44 13.38
N GLN A 213 40.25 1.74 12.25
CA GLN A 213 38.83 1.46 12.07
C GLN A 213 38.50 -0.04 12.19
N MET A 214 39.29 -0.91 11.57
CA MET A 214 39.09 -2.37 11.66
C MET A 214 39.25 -2.86 13.11
N GLN A 215 40.24 -2.35 13.86
CA GLN A 215 40.43 -2.70 15.26
C GLN A 215 39.24 -2.23 16.13
N ASN A 216 38.73 -1.02 15.88
CA ASN A 216 37.54 -0.51 16.55
C ASN A 216 36.31 -1.38 16.25
N ASN A 217 36.14 -1.81 15.00
CA ASN A 217 35.06 -2.72 14.61
C ASN A 217 35.15 -4.07 15.33
N LEU A 218 36.35 -4.65 15.44
CA LEU A 218 36.56 -5.90 16.18
C LEU A 218 36.17 -5.75 17.65
N GLN A 219 36.55 -4.64 18.29
CA GLN A 219 36.11 -4.32 19.66
C GLN A 219 34.59 -4.18 19.75
N GLU A 220 33.97 -3.49 18.79
CA GLU A 220 32.50 -3.33 18.71
C GLU A 220 31.80 -4.69 18.66
N PHE A 221 32.36 -5.66 17.91
CA PHE A 221 31.78 -7.00 17.80
C PHE A 221 31.93 -7.83 19.09
N GLY A 222 32.84 -7.45 19.98
CA GLY A 222 33.13 -8.12 21.25
C GLY A 222 34.49 -8.81 21.33
N PHE A 223 35.37 -8.65 20.34
CA PHE A 223 36.74 -9.16 20.43
C PHE A 223 37.55 -8.34 21.44
N LYS A 224 38.44 -9.03 22.17
CA LYS A 224 39.40 -8.43 23.10
C LYS A 224 40.80 -8.67 22.59
N LYS A 225 41.66 -7.66 22.71
CA LYS A 225 43.07 -7.78 22.35
C LYS A 225 43.82 -8.51 23.48
N GLY A 226 44.48 -9.62 23.13
CA GLY A 226 45.30 -10.42 24.02
C GLY A 226 46.67 -9.79 24.27
N LYS A 227 47.43 -10.35 25.23
CA LYS A 227 48.78 -9.90 25.56
C LYS A 227 49.79 -10.14 24.42
N ASP A 228 49.53 -11.15 23.60
CA ASP A 228 50.26 -11.47 22.38
C ASP A 228 49.93 -10.53 21.20
N GLY A 229 49.00 -9.59 21.40
CA GLY A 229 48.56 -8.64 20.39
C GLY A 229 47.46 -9.17 19.46
N ASN A 230 47.08 -10.44 19.56
CA ASN A 230 46.00 -11.06 18.77
C ASN A 230 44.62 -10.72 19.33
N TRP A 231 43.58 -10.96 18.54
CA TRP A 231 42.19 -10.67 18.93
C TRP A 231 41.46 -11.96 19.28
N TYR A 232 40.77 -11.97 20.42
CA TYR A 232 40.06 -13.12 20.96
C TYR A 232 38.59 -12.79 21.23
N TYR A 233 37.69 -13.60 20.70
CA TYR A 233 36.28 -13.61 21.05
C TYR A 233 36.07 -14.50 22.29
N PRO A 234 35.20 -14.12 23.24
CA PRO A 234 34.86 -14.98 24.38
C PRO A 234 34.30 -16.35 23.95
N ASP A 235 34.53 -17.40 24.75
CA ASP A 235 34.17 -18.79 24.43
C ASP A 235 32.68 -19.00 24.08
N GLN A 236 31.78 -18.15 24.60
CA GLN A 236 30.36 -18.18 24.26
C GLN A 236 29.99 -17.05 23.30
N VAL A 237 29.81 -17.41 22.02
CA VAL A 237 29.37 -16.48 20.97
C VAL A 237 27.91 -16.07 21.22
N GLN A 238 27.68 -14.77 21.42
CA GLN A 238 26.34 -14.20 21.50
C GLN A 238 25.76 -14.02 20.09
N LEU A 239 25.15 -15.06 19.53
CA LEU A 239 24.67 -15.08 18.13
C LEU A 239 23.77 -13.89 17.78
N LEU A 240 22.88 -13.46 18.68
CA LEU A 240 22.06 -12.27 18.48
C LEU A 240 22.88 -10.98 18.33
N SER A 241 23.96 -10.84 19.12
CA SER A 241 24.85 -9.69 19.04
C SER A 241 25.60 -9.69 17.71
N VAL A 242 26.21 -10.84 17.35
CA VAL A 242 26.92 -11.01 16.08
C VAL A 242 25.98 -10.77 14.89
N TRP A 243 24.74 -11.25 14.94
CA TRP A 243 23.72 -11.01 13.92
C TRP A 243 23.40 -9.52 13.75
N LYS A 244 23.26 -8.76 14.85
CA LYS A 244 23.03 -7.31 14.78
C LYS A 244 24.18 -6.60 14.06
N HIS A 245 25.42 -6.94 14.37
CA HIS A 245 26.59 -6.38 13.66
C HIS A 245 26.67 -6.84 12.20
N TYR A 246 26.34 -8.11 11.92
CA TYR A 246 26.30 -8.62 10.55
C TYR A 246 25.28 -7.86 9.71
N LYS A 247 24.06 -7.67 10.23
CA LYS A 247 23.01 -6.87 9.59
C LYS A 247 23.43 -5.41 9.39
N LYS A 248 24.08 -4.79 10.38
CA LYS A 248 24.64 -3.44 10.27
C LYS A 248 25.58 -3.33 9.06
N TRP A 249 26.51 -4.25 8.91
CA TRP A 249 27.49 -4.25 7.81
C TRP A 249 26.90 -4.68 6.46
N ILE A 250 25.95 -5.63 6.44
CA ILE A 250 25.25 -6.01 5.21
C ILE A 250 24.50 -4.82 4.62
N ASN A 251 23.83 -4.03 5.47
CA ASN A 251 23.05 -2.88 5.05
C ASN A 251 23.90 -1.73 4.46
N THR A 252 25.23 -1.77 4.55
CA THR A 252 26.09 -0.77 3.90
C THR A 252 26.32 -1.07 2.42
N GLN A 253 25.94 -2.25 1.92
CA GLN A 253 25.98 -2.59 0.50
C GLN A 253 25.15 -1.60 -0.33
N THR A 254 25.66 -1.22 -1.50
CA THR A 254 25.01 -0.24 -2.39
C THR A 254 23.56 -0.61 -2.74
N ILE A 255 23.26 -1.91 -2.90
CA ILE A 255 21.91 -2.39 -3.22
C ILE A 255 20.90 -2.08 -2.10
N TYR A 256 21.33 -2.10 -0.84
CA TYR A 256 20.49 -1.70 0.29
C TYR A 256 20.19 -0.21 0.32
N LYS A 257 21.04 0.61 -0.30
CA LYS A 257 20.79 2.05 -0.48
C LYS A 257 19.75 2.30 -1.58
N THR A 258 19.72 1.47 -2.63
CA THR A 258 18.79 1.66 -3.76
C THR A 258 17.43 1.00 -3.54
N THR A 259 17.34 -0.03 -2.70
CA THR A 259 16.09 -0.79 -2.48
C THR A 259 15.25 -0.15 -1.39
N LEU A 260 14.00 0.24 -1.67
CA LEU A 260 13.09 0.92 -0.72
C LEU A 260 12.72 0.06 0.48
N PHE A 261 12.48 -1.24 0.29
CA PHE A 261 12.01 -2.14 1.33
C PHE A 261 12.72 -3.47 1.21
N VAL A 262 13.57 -3.76 2.20
CA VAL A 262 14.18 -5.08 2.35
C VAL A 262 13.45 -5.80 3.48
N PRO A 263 12.87 -6.99 3.24
CA PRO A 263 12.21 -7.77 4.28
C PRO A 263 13.14 -7.97 5.48
N LYS A 264 12.59 -7.87 6.69
CA LYS A 264 13.33 -8.10 7.94
C LYS A 264 13.12 -9.51 8.48
N THR A 265 11.93 -10.06 8.27
CA THR A 265 11.56 -11.45 8.57
C THR A 265 10.89 -12.09 7.36
N ILE A 266 10.86 -13.42 7.32
CA ILE A 266 10.22 -14.21 6.27
C ILE A 266 9.86 -15.60 6.83
N TRP A 267 8.78 -16.21 6.33
CA TRP A 267 8.51 -17.62 6.60
C TRP A 267 9.16 -18.47 5.52
N MET A 268 9.89 -19.51 5.92
CA MET A 268 10.49 -20.47 5.00
C MET A 268 10.05 -21.89 5.34
N LEU A 269 9.71 -22.67 4.32
CA LEU A 269 9.38 -24.08 4.49
C LEU A 269 10.68 -24.86 4.72
N ASN A 270 10.86 -25.37 5.93
CA ASN A 270 12.01 -26.21 6.29
C ASN A 270 11.52 -27.52 6.91
N ASP A 271 11.97 -28.66 6.39
CA ASP A 271 11.52 -29.99 6.83
C ASP A 271 9.99 -30.16 6.85
N LYS A 272 9.31 -29.61 5.82
CA LYS A 272 7.84 -29.55 5.68
C LYS A 272 7.12 -28.71 6.75
N ILE A 273 7.85 -27.93 7.55
CA ILE A 273 7.29 -27.09 8.61
C ILE A 273 7.52 -25.60 8.31
N TRP A 274 6.44 -24.85 8.52
CA TRP A 274 6.38 -23.40 8.66
C TRP A 274 7.32 -22.84 9.74
N ARG A 275 8.40 -22.12 9.44
CA ARG A 275 9.18 -21.38 10.47
C ARG A 275 9.49 -19.95 10.05
N GLU A 276 9.44 -19.03 11.01
CA GLU A 276 9.85 -17.65 10.81
C GLU A 276 11.38 -17.49 10.97
N TYR A 277 11.97 -16.68 10.10
CA TYR A 277 13.39 -16.35 10.10
C TYR A 277 13.59 -14.84 9.97
N GLY A 278 14.55 -14.30 10.72
CA GLY A 278 15.18 -13.03 10.35
C GLY A 278 16.01 -13.20 9.08
N ILE A 279 15.94 -12.26 8.15
CA ILE A 279 16.57 -12.39 6.81
C ILE A 279 17.51 -11.22 6.49
N VAL A 280 18.61 -11.52 5.79
CA VAL A 280 19.49 -10.54 5.12
C VAL A 280 20.04 -11.11 3.79
N PHE A 281 20.42 -10.23 2.87
CA PHE A 281 20.91 -10.52 1.53
C PHE A 281 22.40 -10.15 1.43
N ASP A 282 23.24 -11.14 1.21
CA ASP A 282 24.67 -10.94 0.98
C ASP A 282 24.93 -11.05 -0.52
N TYR A 283 24.78 -9.93 -1.23
CA TYR A 283 24.96 -9.86 -2.68
C TYR A 283 26.41 -10.08 -3.08
N GLU A 284 27.36 -9.72 -2.23
CA GLU A 284 28.78 -9.95 -2.47
C GLU A 284 29.12 -11.45 -2.56
N HIS A 285 28.53 -12.26 -1.68
CA HIS A 285 28.70 -13.72 -1.66
C HIS A 285 27.53 -14.48 -2.34
N ARG A 286 26.58 -13.75 -2.93
CA ARG A 286 25.41 -14.28 -3.65
C ARG A 286 24.57 -15.28 -2.85
N ARG A 287 24.28 -14.93 -1.60
CA ARG A 287 23.51 -15.79 -0.68
C ARG A 287 22.47 -15.02 0.11
N ILE A 288 21.42 -15.72 0.52
CA ILE A 288 20.48 -15.26 1.55
C ILE A 288 20.87 -15.90 2.87
N VAL A 289 20.95 -15.09 3.93
CA VAL A 289 21.25 -15.57 5.28
C VAL A 289 20.00 -15.45 6.14
N LEU A 290 19.67 -16.52 6.84
CA LEU A 290 18.48 -16.67 7.68
C LEU A 290 18.91 -16.95 9.12
N LEU A 291 18.19 -16.35 10.08
CA LEU A 291 18.35 -16.60 11.51
C LEU A 291 17.01 -17.02 12.10
N GLY A 292 16.92 -18.24 12.63
CA GLY A 292 15.69 -18.73 13.27
C GLY A 292 15.33 -17.91 14.51
N THR A 293 14.05 -17.53 14.64
CA THR A 293 13.55 -16.68 15.75
C THR A 293 12.86 -17.46 16.87
N GLU A 294 12.40 -18.68 16.59
CA GLU A 294 11.47 -19.43 17.45
C GLU A 294 12.15 -20.30 18.53
N ASN A 295 13.42 -20.66 18.37
CA ASN A 295 14.10 -21.63 19.26
C ASN A 295 15.08 -20.96 20.25
N LYS A 296 15.24 -21.56 21.44
CA LYS A 296 16.27 -21.18 22.43
C LYS A 296 17.70 -21.28 21.86
N GLU A 297 17.89 -22.12 20.84
CA GLU A 297 19.13 -22.21 20.08
C GLU A 297 18.95 -21.53 18.72
N PHE A 298 19.56 -20.36 18.56
CA PHE A 298 19.59 -19.63 17.29
C PHE A 298 20.31 -20.46 16.22
N GLN A 299 19.59 -20.87 15.17
CA GLN A 299 20.18 -21.54 14.02
C GLN A 299 20.35 -20.54 12.86
N VAL A 300 21.58 -20.41 12.38
CA VAL A 300 21.89 -19.66 11.15
C VAL A 300 21.83 -20.62 9.97
N GLN A 301 21.11 -20.24 8.92
CA GLN A 301 21.09 -20.95 7.64
C GLN A 301 21.55 -20.01 6.53
N SER A 302 22.19 -20.56 5.51
CA SER A 302 22.62 -19.82 4.32
C SER A 302 22.17 -20.55 3.08
N LEU A 303 21.48 -19.82 2.20
CA LEU A 303 21.01 -20.30 0.92
C LEU A 303 21.89 -19.71 -0.17
N GLN A 304 22.66 -20.56 -0.85
CA GLN A 304 23.53 -20.14 -1.93
C GLN A 304 22.71 -20.02 -3.22
N ILE A 305 22.43 -18.78 -3.65
CA ILE A 305 21.48 -18.50 -4.74
C ILE A 305 22.17 -18.37 -6.09
N GLY A 306 23.46 -18.02 -6.09
CA GLY A 306 24.28 -18.02 -7.30
C GLY A 306 25.72 -18.41 -7.00
N ASN A 307 26.59 -18.33 -8.01
CA ASN A 307 27.98 -18.71 -7.91
C ASN A 307 28.78 -17.69 -7.07
N PRO A 308 29.30 -18.07 -5.89
CA PRO A 308 30.05 -17.15 -5.03
C PRO A 308 31.31 -16.61 -5.71
N LYS A 309 31.87 -17.36 -6.67
CA LYS A 309 32.94 -16.89 -7.55
C LYS A 309 32.31 -16.11 -8.70
N LYS A 310 31.93 -14.85 -8.45
CA LYS A 310 31.33 -13.88 -9.40
C LYS A 310 31.65 -14.21 -10.87
N SER A 311 30.88 -15.08 -11.51
CA SER A 311 30.96 -15.27 -12.95
C SER A 311 30.36 -14.04 -13.59
N LEU A 312 30.95 -13.58 -14.70
CA LEU A 312 30.53 -12.35 -15.38
C LEU A 312 29.10 -12.38 -15.90
N ILE A 313 28.49 -13.57 -15.97
CA ILE A 313 27.13 -13.75 -16.46
C ILE A 313 26.47 -14.79 -15.56
N GLU A 314 25.46 -14.38 -14.79
CA GLU A 314 24.61 -15.31 -14.06
C GLU A 314 23.17 -14.80 -14.05
N CYS A 315 22.32 -15.54 -14.75
CA CYS A 315 20.89 -15.28 -14.90
C CYS A 315 20.07 -16.50 -14.42
N ASN A 316 20.58 -17.19 -13.40
CA ASN A 316 20.07 -18.49 -12.95
C ASN A 316 19.09 -18.39 -11.79
N VAL A 317 18.87 -17.20 -11.25
CA VAL A 317 17.86 -17.02 -10.22
C VAL A 317 16.50 -17.05 -10.89
N ASN A 318 15.73 -18.10 -10.63
CA ASN A 318 14.33 -18.22 -11.06
C ASN A 318 13.42 -17.90 -9.88
N ILE A 319 12.42 -17.06 -10.11
CA ILE A 319 11.45 -16.64 -9.08
C ILE A 319 10.04 -16.91 -9.61
N GLN A 320 9.31 -17.74 -8.88
CA GLN A 320 7.90 -18.05 -9.14
C GLN A 320 7.06 -17.56 -7.98
N TRP A 321 5.84 -17.12 -8.31
CA TRP A 321 4.85 -16.70 -7.32
C TRP A 321 3.72 -17.72 -7.29
N GLU A 322 3.22 -18.01 -6.11
CA GLU A 322 2.02 -18.82 -5.89
C GLU A 322 1.16 -18.14 -4.82
N ASN A 323 -0.13 -18.44 -4.81
CA ASN A 323 -1.04 -18.04 -3.73
C ASN A 323 -1.55 -19.30 -3.05
N ASP A 324 -1.34 -19.42 -1.74
CA ASP A 324 -1.92 -20.49 -0.95
C ASP A 324 -3.14 -19.95 -0.17
N ILE A 325 -4.32 -20.37 -0.64
CA ILE A 325 -5.62 -20.03 -0.08
C ILE A 325 -6.23 -21.19 0.74
N SER A 326 -5.48 -22.28 0.96
CA SER A 326 -6.00 -23.48 1.65
C SER A 326 -6.40 -23.24 3.11
N ASP A 327 -5.80 -22.22 3.74
CA ASP A 327 -6.04 -21.84 5.12
C ASP A 327 -7.16 -20.80 5.30
N ILE A 328 -7.78 -20.30 4.21
CA ILE A 328 -8.72 -19.19 4.29
C ILE A 328 -9.98 -19.52 5.10
N GLU A 329 -10.58 -20.70 4.87
CA GLU A 329 -11.81 -21.10 5.57
C GLU A 329 -11.56 -21.45 7.05
N LYS A 330 -10.33 -21.85 7.40
CA LYS A 330 -9.98 -22.27 8.76
C LYS A 330 -9.47 -21.11 9.61
N ASN A 331 -8.56 -20.32 9.04
CA ASN A 331 -7.77 -19.32 9.77
C ASN A 331 -8.04 -17.89 9.29
N ASN A 332 -8.80 -17.70 8.20
CA ASN A 332 -9.02 -16.40 7.55
C ASN A 332 -7.70 -15.74 7.08
N ILE A 333 -6.72 -16.56 6.66
CA ILE A 333 -5.40 -16.10 6.22
C ILE A 333 -5.19 -16.55 4.77
N LYS A 334 -4.64 -15.65 3.97
CA LYS A 334 -4.11 -15.93 2.63
C LYS A 334 -2.59 -15.85 2.70
N TRP A 335 -1.89 -16.75 2.02
CA TRP A 335 -0.43 -16.73 1.97
C TRP A 335 0.07 -16.36 0.58
N CYS A 336 1.05 -15.46 0.56
CA CYS A 336 1.78 -15.04 -0.62
C CYS A 336 3.07 -15.86 -0.74
N ASP A 337 3.05 -16.90 -1.56
CA ASP A 337 4.16 -17.83 -1.69
C ASP A 337 5.17 -17.37 -2.76
N ILE A 338 6.45 -17.61 -2.48
CA ILE A 338 7.57 -17.41 -3.42
C ILE A 338 8.40 -18.68 -3.47
N ILE A 339 8.67 -19.14 -4.68
CA ILE A 339 9.60 -20.23 -4.93
C ILE A 339 10.84 -19.68 -5.62
N ILE A 340 12.01 -19.90 -5.01
CA ILE A 340 13.31 -19.52 -5.57
C ILE A 340 14.04 -20.78 -6.06
N ASN A 341 14.52 -20.73 -7.31
CA ASN A 341 15.27 -21.80 -7.98
C ASN A 341 14.60 -23.18 -7.88
N ASN A 342 13.27 -23.21 -7.89
CA ASN A 342 12.42 -24.40 -7.74
C ASN A 342 12.70 -25.22 -6.46
N SER A 343 13.45 -24.67 -5.49
CA SER A 343 14.02 -25.42 -4.38
C SER A 343 13.58 -24.86 -3.02
N TRP A 344 13.61 -23.53 -2.86
CA TRP A 344 13.30 -22.89 -1.60
C TRP A 344 11.93 -22.23 -1.68
N ARG A 345 11.05 -22.57 -0.74
CA ARG A 345 9.71 -22.00 -0.63
C ARG A 345 9.65 -21.04 0.54
N PHE A 346 9.20 -19.84 0.26
CA PHE A 346 8.97 -18.77 1.20
C PHE A 346 7.52 -18.35 1.16
N ARG A 347 7.05 -17.72 2.23
CA ARG A 347 5.76 -17.06 2.20
C ARG A 347 5.74 -15.80 3.04
N THR A 348 4.92 -14.86 2.61
CA THR A 348 4.59 -13.63 3.31
C THR A 348 3.08 -13.58 3.58
N LEU A 349 2.68 -12.78 4.56
CA LEU A 349 1.26 -12.50 4.80
C LEU A 349 0.72 -11.54 3.73
N GLU A 350 1.55 -10.57 3.34
CA GLU A 350 1.16 -9.48 2.47
C GLU A 350 1.79 -9.60 1.08
N TRP A 351 1.06 -9.20 0.06
CA TRP A 351 1.53 -9.22 -1.34
C TRP A 351 2.64 -8.19 -1.61
N PHE A 352 2.63 -7.04 -0.93
CA PHE A 352 3.70 -6.05 -1.11
C PHE A 352 5.02 -6.55 -0.51
N GLU A 353 4.98 -7.32 0.58
CA GLU A 353 6.16 -7.98 1.15
C GLU A 353 6.72 -9.01 0.16
N ARG A 354 5.83 -9.75 -0.52
CA ARG A 354 6.17 -10.68 -1.61
C ARG A 354 6.94 -9.96 -2.72
N ILE A 355 6.41 -8.85 -3.23
CA ILE A 355 7.06 -8.05 -4.28
C ILE A 355 8.43 -7.55 -3.81
N ASN A 356 8.52 -7.01 -2.60
CA ASN A 356 9.79 -6.52 -2.05
C ASN A 356 10.83 -7.64 -1.91
N PHE A 357 10.41 -8.82 -1.46
CA PHE A 357 11.26 -10.01 -1.38
C PHE A 357 11.72 -10.47 -2.77
N SER A 358 10.79 -10.58 -3.72
CA SER A 358 11.05 -10.91 -5.13
C SER A 358 12.05 -9.92 -5.76
N ASN A 359 11.85 -8.63 -5.54
CA ASN A 359 12.72 -7.58 -6.04
C ASN A 359 14.14 -7.68 -5.49
N CYS A 360 14.30 -7.99 -4.19
CA CYS A 360 15.62 -8.24 -3.59
C CYS A 360 16.29 -9.47 -4.22
N CYS A 361 15.52 -10.54 -4.46
CA CYS A 361 16.06 -11.75 -5.09
C CYS A 361 16.47 -11.50 -6.55
N SER A 362 15.76 -10.63 -7.27
CA SER A 362 16.09 -10.32 -8.66
C SER A 362 17.40 -9.57 -8.86
N GLU A 363 17.86 -8.85 -7.84
CA GLU A 363 19.16 -8.16 -7.87
C GLU A 363 20.37 -9.11 -7.85
N PHE A 364 20.17 -10.41 -7.60
CA PHE A 364 21.25 -11.38 -7.80
C PHE A 364 21.56 -11.60 -9.29
N ASN A 365 20.60 -11.41 -10.20
CA ASN A 365 20.84 -11.64 -11.63
C ASN A 365 21.58 -10.47 -12.28
N SER A 366 22.42 -10.78 -13.28
CA SER A 366 23.12 -9.75 -14.07
C SER A 366 22.18 -8.99 -15.00
N PHE A 367 21.09 -9.61 -15.44
CA PHE A 367 20.05 -9.01 -16.27
C PHE A 367 18.70 -9.10 -15.55
N TYR A 368 17.95 -8.01 -15.50
CA TYR A 368 16.59 -8.00 -15.01
C TYR A 368 15.73 -6.96 -15.73
N VAL A 369 14.43 -7.24 -15.78
CA VAL A 369 13.42 -6.38 -16.38
C VAL A 369 12.65 -5.68 -15.26
N THR A 370 12.37 -4.40 -15.42
CA THR A 370 11.57 -3.62 -14.49
C THR A 370 10.32 -3.10 -15.18
N TRP A 371 9.21 -3.05 -14.45
CA TRP A 371 7.95 -2.52 -14.94
C TRP A 371 7.15 -1.94 -13.78
N LYS A 372 6.17 -1.08 -14.07
CA LYS A 372 5.28 -0.50 -13.06
C LYS A 372 3.88 -1.07 -13.22
N ASP A 373 3.27 -1.45 -12.11
CA ASP A 373 1.87 -1.83 -12.10
C ASP A 373 0.94 -0.59 -12.02
N PRO A 374 -0.39 -0.76 -12.15
CA PRO A 374 -1.34 0.36 -12.04
C PRO A 374 -1.30 1.11 -10.70
N ASN A 375 -0.75 0.49 -9.65
CA ASN A 375 -0.55 1.09 -8.34
C ASN A 375 0.81 1.82 -8.24
N MET A 376 1.52 1.99 -9.36
CA MET A 376 2.85 2.60 -9.46
C MET A 376 3.95 1.85 -8.70
N ILE A 377 3.73 0.58 -8.36
CA ILE A 377 4.73 -0.25 -7.71
C ILE A 377 5.69 -0.79 -8.76
N ILE A 378 6.98 -0.68 -8.48
CA ILE A 378 8.04 -1.15 -9.36
C ILE A 378 8.29 -2.63 -9.07
N HIS A 379 8.16 -3.44 -10.11
CA HIS A 379 8.49 -4.86 -10.13
C HIS A 379 9.86 -5.07 -10.78
N LYS A 380 10.62 -6.05 -10.30
CA LYS A 380 11.91 -6.48 -10.87
C LYS A 380 11.86 -7.97 -11.17
N GLU A 381 11.99 -8.31 -12.44
CA GLU A 381 11.90 -9.66 -12.96
C GLU A 381 13.26 -10.24 -13.31
N SER A 382 13.55 -11.37 -12.69
CA SER A 382 14.70 -12.21 -12.96
C SER A 382 14.51 -13.01 -14.23
N ILE A 383 15.17 -12.61 -15.31
CA ILE A 383 14.95 -13.21 -16.63
C ILE A 383 16.30 -13.55 -17.26
N ASN A 384 16.38 -14.72 -17.91
CA ASN A 384 17.56 -15.09 -18.70
C ASN A 384 17.39 -14.62 -20.15
N PRO A 385 18.10 -13.56 -20.60
CA PRO A 385 17.88 -12.97 -21.92
C PRO A 385 18.29 -13.88 -23.07
N TYR A 386 19.06 -14.94 -22.81
CA TYR A 386 19.47 -15.93 -23.81
C TYR A 386 18.45 -17.04 -24.05
N LEU A 387 17.46 -17.19 -23.15
CA LEU A 387 16.48 -18.29 -23.19
C LEU A 387 15.05 -17.85 -23.51
N ILE A 388 14.78 -16.54 -23.49
CA ILE A 388 13.43 -16.01 -23.58
C ILE A 388 13.32 -14.94 -24.67
N ASN A 389 12.20 -14.94 -25.38
CA ASN A 389 11.84 -13.89 -26.33
C ASN A 389 10.90 -12.84 -25.72
N LEU A 390 10.68 -11.74 -26.45
CA LEU A 390 9.82 -10.65 -25.99
C LEU A 390 8.39 -11.12 -25.68
N LYS A 391 7.80 -11.98 -26.52
CA LYS A 391 6.47 -12.54 -26.30
C LYS A 391 6.37 -13.30 -24.98
N GLN A 392 7.31 -14.22 -24.74
CA GLN A 392 7.36 -15.02 -23.51
C GLN A 392 7.60 -14.15 -22.28
N LEU A 393 8.40 -13.08 -22.39
CA LEU A 393 8.59 -12.12 -21.30
C LEU A 393 7.28 -11.40 -20.96
N LEU A 394 6.56 -10.89 -21.97
CA LEU A 394 5.29 -10.21 -21.78
C LEU A 394 4.22 -11.15 -21.19
N GLU A 395 4.18 -12.40 -21.65
CA GLU A 395 3.31 -13.43 -21.09
C GLU A 395 3.67 -13.79 -19.65
N TYR A 396 4.96 -13.88 -19.31
CA TYR A 396 5.44 -14.09 -17.95
C TYR A 396 5.01 -12.95 -17.01
N ILE A 397 5.20 -11.69 -17.43
CA ILE A 397 4.79 -10.52 -16.65
C ILE A 397 3.26 -10.50 -16.48
N LYS A 398 2.52 -10.78 -17.55
CA LYS A 398 1.06 -10.89 -17.51
C LYS A 398 0.61 -11.92 -16.48
N ASN A 399 1.16 -13.14 -16.52
CA ASN A 399 0.81 -14.21 -15.59
C ASN A 399 1.15 -13.85 -14.13
N LYS A 400 2.29 -13.18 -13.90
CA LYS A 400 2.64 -12.68 -12.56
C LYS A 400 1.66 -11.64 -12.03
N PHE A 401 1.25 -10.70 -12.90
CA PHE A 401 0.23 -9.72 -12.52
C PHE A 401 -1.11 -10.41 -12.23
N GLU A 402 -1.50 -11.43 -13.00
CA GLU A 402 -2.70 -12.23 -12.71
C GLU A 402 -2.61 -12.91 -11.33
N ILE A 403 -1.46 -13.48 -10.96
CA ILE A 403 -1.24 -14.07 -9.63
C ILE A 403 -1.34 -13.00 -8.53
N GLN A 404 -0.82 -11.80 -8.75
CA GLN A 404 -0.95 -10.70 -7.80
C GLN A 404 -2.42 -10.28 -7.63
N GLU A 405 -3.12 -10.00 -8.73
CA GLU A 405 -4.53 -9.59 -8.69
C GLU A 405 -5.44 -10.70 -8.16
N TYR A 406 -5.09 -11.97 -8.39
CA TYR A 406 -5.74 -13.11 -7.75
C TYR A 406 -5.50 -13.11 -6.24
N PHE A 407 -4.37 -12.64 -5.72
CA PHE A 407 -4.22 -12.56 -4.26
C PHE A 407 -5.15 -11.48 -3.67
N ASP A 408 -5.06 -10.28 -4.23
CA ASP A 408 -5.75 -9.09 -3.71
C ASP A 408 -7.26 -9.18 -3.90
N LYS A 409 -7.69 -9.72 -5.03
CA LYS A 409 -9.09 -9.69 -5.48
C LYS A 409 -9.62 -11.07 -5.86
N GLU A 410 -8.89 -12.15 -5.56
CA GLU A 410 -9.22 -13.56 -5.82
C GLU A 410 -9.43 -13.96 -7.26
N LYS A 411 -10.00 -13.13 -8.11
CA LYS A 411 -10.74 -13.61 -9.26
C LYS A 411 -10.64 -12.66 -10.44
N ASP A 412 -9.76 -11.67 -10.42
CA ASP A 412 -9.60 -10.70 -11.50
C ASP A 412 -9.18 -11.34 -12.84
N SER A 413 -9.62 -10.71 -13.92
CA SER A 413 -9.27 -11.03 -15.30
C SER A 413 -8.70 -9.80 -15.97
N ILE A 414 -7.59 -9.96 -16.69
CA ILE A 414 -6.96 -8.87 -17.44
C ILE A 414 -7.84 -8.52 -18.66
N ILE A 415 -8.15 -7.24 -18.80
CA ILE A 415 -8.87 -6.63 -19.94
C ILE A 415 -7.87 -6.17 -21.00
N LEU A 416 -6.86 -5.41 -20.56
CA LEU A 416 -5.86 -4.80 -21.41
C LEU A 416 -4.50 -5.10 -20.79
N PHE A 417 -3.59 -5.61 -21.61
CA PHE A 417 -2.18 -5.72 -21.28
C PHE A 417 -1.40 -5.26 -22.50
N GLU A 418 -0.78 -4.10 -22.39
CA GLU A 418 -0.12 -3.45 -23.51
C GLU A 418 1.23 -2.91 -23.10
N CYS A 419 2.27 -3.17 -23.88
CA CYS A 419 3.60 -2.60 -23.66
C CYS A 419 3.84 -1.44 -24.64
N GLU A 420 4.10 -0.25 -24.11
CA GLU A 420 4.40 0.95 -24.90
C GLU A 420 5.89 0.98 -25.22
N PHE A 421 6.28 0.32 -26.32
CA PHE A 421 7.68 0.11 -26.72
C PHE A 421 8.48 1.41 -26.90
N ASP A 422 7.82 2.49 -27.32
CA ASP A 422 8.39 3.84 -27.48
C ASP A 422 8.75 4.50 -26.14
N LYS A 423 8.18 4.02 -25.03
CA LYS A 423 8.44 4.50 -23.66
C LYS A 423 9.30 3.54 -22.84
N CYS A 424 9.66 2.39 -23.41
CA CYS A 424 10.59 1.46 -22.79
C CYS A 424 12.02 2.03 -22.77
N ASN A 425 12.82 1.60 -21.80
CA ASN A 425 14.22 2.02 -21.69
C ASN A 425 15.11 0.83 -21.33
N PRO A 426 16.05 0.41 -22.18
CA PRO A 426 16.34 0.93 -23.52
C PRO A 426 15.16 0.76 -24.50
N LEU A 427 15.05 1.66 -25.48
CA LEU A 427 13.93 1.68 -26.42
C LEU A 427 13.87 0.38 -27.22
N ILE A 428 12.66 -0.18 -27.38
CA ILE A 428 12.42 -1.37 -28.20
C ILE A 428 11.92 -0.89 -29.56
N PRO A 429 12.68 -1.05 -30.66
CA PRO A 429 12.22 -0.65 -31.98
C PRO A 429 10.90 -1.33 -32.38
N SER A 430 9.97 -0.56 -32.94
CA SER A 430 8.64 -1.05 -33.35
C SER A 430 8.64 -2.13 -34.46
N HIS A 431 9.75 -2.27 -35.18
CA HIS A 431 9.92 -3.30 -36.22
C HIS A 431 10.33 -4.67 -35.66
N ILE A 432 10.66 -4.76 -34.37
CA ILE A 432 11.04 -6.02 -33.73
C ILE A 432 9.80 -6.92 -33.65
N ARG A 433 9.95 -8.18 -34.09
CA ARG A 433 8.91 -9.19 -33.95
C ARG A 433 8.88 -9.71 -32.51
N ASP A 434 7.71 -9.99 -31.98
CA ASP A 434 7.56 -10.48 -30.59
C ASP A 434 8.34 -11.79 -30.31
N ASN A 435 8.62 -12.59 -31.33
CA ASN A 435 9.39 -13.84 -31.19
C ASN A 435 10.92 -13.64 -31.11
N THR A 436 11.41 -12.40 -31.11
CA THR A 436 12.85 -12.08 -31.04
C THR A 436 13.39 -12.31 -29.62
N LEU A 437 14.53 -12.99 -29.50
CA LEU A 437 15.21 -13.21 -28.22
C LEU A 437 15.64 -11.88 -27.59
N LEU A 438 15.52 -11.75 -26.26
CA LEU A 438 15.93 -10.53 -25.57
C LEU A 438 17.43 -10.24 -25.76
N TYR A 439 18.26 -11.27 -25.87
CA TYR A 439 19.66 -11.15 -26.25
C TYR A 439 19.82 -10.37 -27.56
N ASP A 440 19.08 -10.73 -28.60
CA ASP A 440 19.21 -10.07 -29.91
C ASP A 440 18.73 -8.62 -29.89
N ILE A 441 17.76 -8.31 -29.04
CA ILE A 441 17.27 -6.93 -28.84
C ILE A 441 18.35 -6.07 -28.16
N TYR A 442 19.05 -6.63 -27.17
CA TYR A 442 19.85 -5.82 -26.25
C TYR A 442 21.38 -6.03 -26.31
N LYS A 443 21.88 -7.00 -27.08
CA LYS A 443 23.32 -7.36 -27.14
C LYS A 443 24.26 -6.21 -27.53
N ASN A 444 23.74 -5.20 -28.23
CA ASN A 444 24.52 -4.06 -28.72
C ASN A 444 24.56 -2.90 -27.71
N ILE A 445 23.93 -3.04 -26.55
CA ILE A 445 23.88 -1.99 -25.52
C ILE A 445 25.12 -2.09 -24.64
N ASN A 446 25.71 -0.93 -24.34
CA ASN A 446 26.88 -0.85 -23.47
C ASN A 446 26.61 -1.56 -22.13
N TYR A 447 27.60 -2.32 -21.67
CA TYR A 447 27.57 -3.10 -20.42
C TYR A 447 26.63 -4.32 -20.41
N TYR A 448 26.08 -4.76 -21.55
CA TYR A 448 25.36 -6.05 -21.63
C TYR A 448 26.23 -7.22 -21.09
N PRO A 449 25.66 -8.15 -20.29
CA PRO A 449 24.26 -8.28 -19.88
C PRO A 449 23.87 -7.47 -18.64
N TYR A 450 24.78 -6.67 -18.05
CA TYR A 450 24.53 -5.79 -16.91
C TYR A 450 23.72 -4.55 -17.29
N ILE A 451 22.52 -4.78 -17.81
CA ILE A 451 21.59 -3.74 -18.19
C ILE A 451 20.29 -3.88 -17.39
N LYS A 452 19.75 -2.73 -17.01
CA LYS A 452 18.40 -2.62 -16.47
C LYS A 452 17.47 -2.28 -17.62
N VAL A 453 16.53 -3.18 -17.91
CA VAL A 453 15.47 -2.93 -18.89
C VAL A 453 14.25 -2.42 -18.14
N TYR A 454 13.62 -1.37 -18.63
CA TYR A 454 12.35 -0.84 -18.16
C TYR A 454 11.30 -1.03 -19.26
N LEU A 455 10.19 -1.68 -18.91
CA LEU A 455 9.02 -1.80 -19.75
C LEU A 455 7.91 -0.88 -19.23
N GLU A 456 7.40 -0.03 -20.10
CA GLU A 456 6.17 0.70 -19.84
C GLU A 456 4.99 -0.21 -20.18
N ILE A 457 4.24 -0.63 -19.17
CA ILE A 457 3.12 -1.57 -19.34
C ILE A 457 1.84 -0.92 -18.84
N LYS A 458 0.82 -0.90 -19.69
CA LYS A 458 -0.55 -0.54 -19.34
C LYS A 458 -1.34 -1.80 -19.04
N ILE A 459 -1.86 -1.89 -17.83
CA ILE A 459 -2.67 -3.03 -17.41
C ILE A 459 -4.00 -2.53 -16.85
N ILE A 460 -5.08 -3.16 -17.30
CA ILE A 460 -6.44 -2.95 -16.78
C ILE A 460 -7.03 -4.31 -16.49
N SER A 461 -7.59 -4.49 -15.29
CA SER A 461 -8.23 -5.73 -14.84
C SER A 461 -9.70 -5.50 -14.45
N MET A 462 -10.47 -6.58 -14.41
CA MET A 462 -11.84 -6.61 -13.89
C MET A 462 -12.18 -7.90 -13.17
N ILE A 463 -13.13 -7.80 -12.24
CA ILE A 463 -13.77 -8.96 -11.61
C ILE A 463 -14.74 -9.60 -12.60
N PRO A 464 -14.60 -10.90 -12.93
CA PRO A 464 -15.52 -11.66 -13.77
C PRO A 464 -16.94 -11.67 -13.24
N TYR A 465 -17.90 -11.74 -14.17
CA TYR A 465 -19.33 -11.68 -13.85
C TYR A 465 -19.77 -12.64 -12.75
N LYS A 466 -19.28 -13.90 -12.79
CA LYS A 466 -19.65 -14.97 -11.85
C LYS A 466 -19.29 -14.72 -10.38
N TYR A 467 -18.51 -13.69 -10.09
CA TYR A 467 -18.10 -13.32 -8.73
C TYR A 467 -18.60 -11.95 -8.32
N THR A 468 -19.44 -11.34 -9.15
CA THR A 468 -19.99 -10.01 -8.92
C THR A 468 -21.38 -10.09 -8.31
N ILE A 469 -21.70 -9.13 -7.46
CA ILE A 469 -23.01 -9.01 -6.81
C ILE A 469 -23.89 -8.01 -7.56
N GLY A 470 -25.17 -8.35 -7.70
CA GLY A 470 -26.19 -7.45 -8.22
C GLY A 470 -26.80 -6.61 -7.10
N ASN A 471 -27.64 -5.63 -7.45
CA ASN A 471 -28.29 -4.76 -6.47
C ASN A 471 -29.47 -5.41 -5.72
N ASN A 472 -29.92 -6.62 -6.12
CA ASN A 472 -31.08 -7.30 -5.56
C ASN A 472 -30.69 -8.33 -4.48
N ILE A 473 -29.93 -7.91 -3.46
CA ILE A 473 -29.77 -8.73 -2.26
C ILE A 473 -31.05 -8.55 -1.43
N LYS A 474 -31.95 -9.53 -1.45
CA LYS A 474 -33.15 -9.52 -0.62
C LYS A 474 -32.77 -9.95 0.80
N ASN A 475 -32.86 -9.04 1.76
CA ASN A 475 -32.83 -9.40 3.17
C ASN A 475 -34.25 -9.61 3.68
N ASP A 476 -34.60 -10.85 4.04
CA ASP A 476 -35.90 -11.23 4.61
C ASP A 476 -36.00 -10.92 6.13
N ILE A 477 -35.47 -9.79 6.58
CA ILE A 477 -35.48 -9.42 8.02
C ILE A 477 -36.44 -8.25 8.28
N LYS A 478 -37.33 -8.44 9.26
CA LYS A 478 -38.40 -7.54 9.68
C LYS A 478 -38.11 -6.98 11.07
N GLU A 479 -37.40 -5.86 11.19
CA GLU A 479 -37.42 -5.05 12.42
C GLU A 479 -37.53 -3.55 12.09
N ASP A 480 -38.25 -2.82 12.96
CA ASP A 480 -38.49 -1.38 12.87
C ASP A 480 -37.32 -0.59 13.49
N ILE A 481 -36.83 0.43 12.78
CA ILE A 481 -35.65 1.21 13.16
C ILE A 481 -36.06 2.47 13.95
N LYS A 482 -35.41 2.68 15.11
CA LYS A 482 -35.23 4.02 15.73
C LYS A 482 -33.87 4.57 15.29
N GLU A 483 -33.86 5.55 14.39
CA GLU A 483 -32.61 6.14 13.88
C GLU A 483 -32.42 7.57 14.40
N ASP A 484 -31.38 7.77 15.20
CA ASP A 484 -30.83 9.09 15.50
C ASP A 484 -29.98 9.57 14.32
N ASN A 485 -30.62 9.86 13.18
CA ASN A 485 -29.93 10.48 12.04
C ASN A 485 -29.33 11.83 12.48
N ILE A 486 -28.01 11.95 12.43
CA ILE A 486 -27.26 13.15 12.84
C ILE A 486 -27.30 14.19 11.72
N SER A 487 -27.43 15.45 12.09
CA SER A 487 -27.27 16.60 11.21
C SER A 487 -25.77 16.85 10.94
N LEU A 488 -25.22 16.23 9.89
CA LEU A 488 -23.82 16.47 9.47
C LEU A 488 -23.78 16.89 8.00
N ASN A 489 -23.02 17.95 7.68
CA ASN A 489 -22.80 18.38 6.30
C ASN A 489 -21.59 17.64 5.70
N PRO A 490 -21.77 16.74 4.70
CA PRO A 490 -20.68 15.95 4.16
C PRO A 490 -19.85 16.67 3.07
N PHE A 491 -20.18 17.92 2.74
CA PHE A 491 -19.53 18.66 1.67
C PHE A 491 -18.23 19.36 2.13
N LEU A 492 -17.21 19.31 1.28
CA LEU A 492 -16.02 20.13 1.44
C LEU A 492 -16.29 21.56 0.92
N TYR A 493 -15.91 22.57 1.69
CA TYR A 493 -15.99 23.97 1.26
C TYR A 493 -14.73 24.38 0.48
N LYS A 494 -14.89 25.28 -0.50
CA LYS A 494 -13.77 25.71 -1.37
C LYS A 494 -12.59 26.29 -0.60
N CYS A 495 -12.86 27.02 0.48
CA CYS A 495 -11.82 27.62 1.31
C CYS A 495 -10.98 26.59 2.09
N ASP A 496 -11.48 25.36 2.28
CA ASP A 496 -10.82 24.34 3.09
C ASP A 496 -10.08 23.28 2.27
N ILE A 497 -10.02 23.41 0.95
CA ILE A 497 -9.36 22.42 0.07
C ILE A 497 -7.89 22.19 0.44
N TYR A 498 -7.18 23.24 0.84
CA TYR A 498 -5.78 23.14 1.27
C TYR A 498 -5.63 22.38 2.59
N LYS A 499 -6.56 22.56 3.53
CA LYS A 499 -6.59 21.80 4.79
C LYS A 499 -6.84 20.32 4.50
N PHE A 500 -7.79 20.03 3.62
CA PHE A 500 -8.11 18.66 3.21
C PHE A 500 -6.91 17.98 2.53
N LYS A 501 -6.25 18.66 1.58
CA LYS A 501 -5.04 18.14 0.91
C LYS A 501 -3.92 17.86 1.93
N PHE A 502 -3.72 18.74 2.90
CA PHE A 502 -2.73 18.53 3.96
C PHE A 502 -3.00 17.27 4.78
N ILE A 503 -4.26 16.98 5.09
CA ILE A 503 -4.64 15.77 5.83
C ILE A 503 -4.43 14.52 4.98
N GLU A 504 -4.80 14.55 3.70
CA GLU A 504 -4.57 13.45 2.78
C GLU A 504 -3.08 13.11 2.65
N ASP A 505 -2.21 14.12 2.56
CA ASP A 505 -0.75 13.92 2.58
C ASP A 505 -0.30 13.20 3.86
N ASN A 506 -0.83 13.62 5.03
CA ASN A 506 -0.57 12.98 6.32
C ASN A 506 -1.09 11.54 6.35
N LEU A 507 -2.28 11.27 5.82
CA LEU A 507 -2.83 9.92 5.80
C LEU A 507 -1.96 8.96 4.95
N ASN A 508 -1.47 9.45 3.82
CA ASN A 508 -0.57 8.74 2.91
C ASN A 508 0.84 8.51 3.50
N LEU A 509 1.27 9.33 4.46
CA LEU A 509 2.53 9.14 5.20
C LEU A 509 2.47 7.91 6.10
N PHE A 510 1.42 7.84 6.92
CA PHE A 510 1.27 6.79 7.92
C PHE A 510 0.98 5.41 7.30
N SER A 511 0.56 5.33 6.03
CA SER A 511 0.13 4.06 5.43
C SER A 511 1.31 3.10 5.22
N LYS A 512 2.53 3.64 5.24
CA LYS A 512 3.78 2.87 5.17
C LYS A 512 4.21 2.26 6.51
N GLN A 513 3.54 2.62 7.60
CA GLN A 513 3.85 2.16 8.96
C GLN A 513 2.75 1.27 9.56
N ILE A 514 1.77 0.84 8.74
CA ILE A 514 0.69 -0.02 9.21
C ILE A 514 1.32 -1.29 9.79
N SER A 515 1.06 -1.56 11.08
CA SER A 515 1.57 -2.76 11.74
C SER A 515 0.95 -4.00 11.09
N GLN A 516 1.62 -5.15 11.26
CA GLN A 516 1.21 -6.44 10.68
C GLN A 516 -0.17 -6.93 11.15
N ASN A 517 -0.85 -6.24 12.07
CA ASN A 517 -2.17 -6.64 12.55
C ASN A 517 -3.20 -5.51 12.45
N GLY A 518 -3.78 -5.36 11.25
CA GLY A 518 -4.79 -4.34 10.98
C GLY A 518 -6.01 -4.40 11.92
N LEU A 519 -6.39 -5.60 12.37
CA LEU A 519 -7.51 -5.78 13.30
C LEU A 519 -7.19 -5.27 14.71
N LYS A 520 -5.98 -5.49 15.22
CA LYS A 520 -5.56 -4.89 16.50
C LYS A 520 -5.54 -3.37 16.40
N ASN A 521 -5.03 -2.82 15.30
CA ASN A 521 -4.93 -1.38 15.09
C ASN A 521 -6.29 -0.67 15.15
N ILE A 522 -7.28 -1.16 14.40
CA ILE A 522 -8.61 -0.54 14.38
C ILE A 522 -9.34 -0.68 15.73
N LEU A 523 -9.25 -1.86 16.37
CA LEU A 523 -9.88 -2.07 17.68
C LEU A 523 -9.21 -1.22 18.77
N HIS A 524 -7.89 -1.12 18.74
CA HIS A 524 -7.12 -0.26 19.64
C HIS A 524 -7.51 1.21 19.49
N GLU A 525 -7.63 1.69 18.24
CA GLU A 525 -8.06 3.06 17.93
C GLU A 525 -9.46 3.36 18.49
N VAL A 526 -10.42 2.44 18.29
CA VAL A 526 -11.78 2.59 18.82
C VAL A 526 -11.79 2.65 20.35
N ILE A 527 -11.01 1.79 21.03
CA ILE A 527 -10.88 1.81 22.50
C ILE A 527 -10.24 3.12 22.96
N LYS A 528 -9.14 3.54 22.31
CA LYS A 528 -8.42 4.78 22.61
C LYS A 528 -9.30 6.01 22.49
N ASN A 529 -10.26 5.99 21.56
CA ASN A 529 -11.22 7.06 21.33
C ASN A 529 -12.48 6.97 22.23
N GLY A 530 -12.53 6.03 23.17
CA GLY A 530 -13.58 5.95 24.19
C GLY A 530 -14.78 5.07 23.83
N PHE A 531 -14.70 4.27 22.76
CA PHE A 531 -15.82 3.48 22.22
C PHE A 531 -15.67 1.99 22.50
N LEU A 532 -15.12 1.61 23.66
CA LEU A 532 -15.04 0.21 24.09
C LEU A 532 -16.43 -0.47 24.09
N CYS A 533 -17.48 0.28 24.42
CA CYS A 533 -18.87 -0.19 24.45
C CYS A 533 -19.38 -0.75 23.11
N ASP A 534 -18.78 -0.35 21.98
CA ASP A 534 -19.14 -0.86 20.65
C ASP A 534 -18.50 -2.23 20.34
N LEU A 535 -17.49 -2.63 21.12
CA LEU A 535 -16.72 -3.86 20.92
C LEU A 535 -17.15 -5.00 21.84
N ILE A 536 -17.83 -4.69 22.95
CA ILE A 536 -18.16 -5.60 24.06
C ILE A 536 -19.69 -5.77 24.23
N ASP A 537 -20.08 -6.73 25.06
CA ASP A 537 -21.48 -6.85 25.50
C ASP A 537 -21.84 -5.73 26.48
N LYS A 538 -22.88 -4.94 26.18
CA LYS A 538 -23.41 -3.92 27.10
C LYS A 538 -23.86 -4.51 28.44
N LYS A 539 -24.18 -5.81 28.50
CA LYS A 539 -24.65 -6.48 29.72
C LYS A 539 -23.53 -6.87 30.69
N LYS A 540 -22.26 -6.78 30.29
CA LYS A 540 -21.11 -7.18 31.12
C LYS A 540 -20.24 -5.96 31.45
N SER A 541 -19.94 -5.78 32.74
CA SER A 541 -18.95 -4.79 33.19
C SER A 541 -17.54 -5.32 32.93
N TYR A 542 -16.75 -4.60 32.14
CA TYR A 542 -15.35 -4.94 31.83
C TYR A 542 -14.41 -3.83 32.31
N ASN A 543 -13.31 -4.22 32.94
CA ASN A 543 -12.22 -3.31 33.30
C ASN A 543 -11.10 -3.37 32.26
N ASN A 544 -10.48 -2.23 31.92
CA ASN A 544 -9.39 -2.13 30.93
C ASN A 544 -8.22 -3.12 31.16
N LYS A 545 -7.98 -3.52 32.42
CA LYS A 545 -6.97 -4.53 32.78
C LYS A 545 -7.22 -5.91 32.15
N GLN A 546 -8.46 -6.27 31.83
CA GLN A 546 -8.80 -7.58 31.26
C GLN A 546 -8.51 -7.71 29.76
N LEU A 547 -8.23 -6.60 29.07
CA LEU A 547 -7.95 -6.56 27.62
C LEU A 547 -6.46 -6.35 27.31
N ASN A 548 -5.60 -6.20 28.33
CA ASN A 548 -4.19 -5.79 28.17
C ASN A 548 -4.04 -4.52 27.31
N PHE A 549 -4.94 -3.55 27.48
CA PHE A 549 -4.90 -2.33 26.67
C PHE A 549 -3.72 -1.44 27.08
N ASN A 550 -2.72 -1.33 26.21
CA ASN A 550 -1.66 -0.34 26.30
C ASN A 550 -1.94 0.81 25.34
N LYS A 551 -2.16 2.03 25.86
CA LYS A 551 -2.51 3.22 25.06
C LYS A 551 -1.50 3.53 23.94
N ASN A 552 -0.25 3.13 24.10
CA ASN A 552 0.85 3.48 23.20
C ASN A 552 1.24 2.33 22.25
N ASN A 553 0.75 1.12 22.48
CA ASN A 553 1.15 -0.05 21.70
C ASN A 553 -0.06 -0.92 21.32
N PRO A 554 -0.52 -0.89 20.06
CA PRO A 554 -1.63 -1.72 19.61
C PRO A 554 -1.30 -3.22 19.60
N ASP A 555 -0.03 -3.60 19.48
CA ASP A 555 0.36 -5.01 19.38
C ASP A 555 0.14 -5.80 20.68
N GLU A 556 0.09 -5.10 21.82
CA GLU A 556 -0.20 -5.68 23.14
C GLU A 556 -1.68 -6.01 23.34
N LEU A 557 -2.58 -5.50 22.47
CA LEU A 557 -4.00 -5.78 22.55
C LEU A 557 -4.25 -7.28 22.34
N TYR A 558 -4.83 -7.94 23.34
CA TYR A 558 -5.16 -9.36 23.27
C TYR A 558 -6.55 -9.57 22.64
N LEU A 559 -6.59 -10.18 21.46
CA LEU A 559 -7.82 -10.46 20.74
C LEU A 559 -8.47 -11.75 21.27
N ASN A 560 -9.60 -11.62 21.98
CA ASN A 560 -10.34 -12.75 22.52
C ASN A 560 -11.85 -12.58 22.27
N GLU A 561 -12.45 -13.51 21.55
CA GLU A 561 -13.88 -13.52 21.21
C GLU A 561 -14.81 -13.56 22.42
N LYS A 562 -14.35 -14.10 23.56
CA LYS A 562 -15.14 -14.10 24.81
C LYS A 562 -15.34 -12.68 25.35
N ASN A 563 -14.39 -11.79 25.11
CA ASN A 563 -14.38 -10.42 25.63
C ASN A 563 -14.87 -9.42 24.57
N LEU A 564 -14.43 -9.60 23.31
CA LEU A 564 -14.75 -8.72 22.19
C LEU A 564 -15.77 -9.40 21.27
N ILE A 565 -17.07 -9.14 21.50
CA ILE A 565 -18.17 -9.72 20.72
C ILE A 565 -18.06 -9.37 19.23
N ILE A 566 -17.52 -8.20 18.92
CA ILE A 566 -17.33 -7.76 17.54
C ILE A 566 -16.49 -8.77 16.73
N LEU A 567 -15.53 -9.47 17.34
CA LEU A 567 -14.72 -10.48 16.64
C LEU A 567 -15.57 -11.65 16.13
N LYS A 568 -16.58 -12.06 16.89
CA LYS A 568 -17.53 -13.09 16.46
C LYS A 568 -18.37 -12.60 15.28
N GLN A 569 -18.84 -11.35 15.33
CA GLN A 569 -19.62 -10.74 14.23
C GLN A 569 -18.78 -10.66 12.95
N ILE A 570 -17.53 -10.19 13.06
CA ILE A 570 -16.61 -10.09 11.93
C ILE A 570 -16.36 -11.46 11.30
N LYS A 571 -16.09 -12.50 12.09
CA LYS A 571 -15.86 -13.86 11.57
C LYS A 571 -17.11 -14.47 10.92
N LEU A 572 -18.30 -14.18 11.44
CA LEU A 572 -19.56 -14.60 10.82
C LEU A 572 -19.75 -13.92 9.46
N LEU A 573 -19.51 -12.61 9.37
CA LEU A 573 -19.58 -11.86 8.11
C LEU A 573 -18.51 -12.32 7.11
N PHE A 574 -17.29 -12.57 7.57
CA PHE A 574 -16.22 -13.12 6.74
C PHE A 574 -16.61 -14.46 6.13
N ASN A 575 -17.31 -15.32 6.88
CA ASN A 575 -17.78 -16.61 6.39
C ASN A 575 -19.20 -16.57 5.79
N SER A 576 -19.75 -15.38 5.52
CA SER A 576 -21.06 -15.27 4.88
C SER A 576 -21.03 -15.80 3.44
N ASP A 577 -22.16 -16.34 2.98
CA ASP A 577 -22.29 -16.85 1.60
C ASP A 577 -22.00 -15.76 0.56
N ILE A 578 -22.33 -14.50 0.84
CA ILE A 578 -22.08 -13.36 -0.04
C ILE A 578 -20.58 -13.08 -0.15
N HIS A 579 -19.85 -13.05 0.97
CA HIS A 579 -18.41 -12.85 0.97
C HIS A 579 -17.68 -14.03 0.30
N LYS A 580 -18.09 -15.26 0.61
CA LYS A 580 -17.58 -16.49 -0.04
C LYS A 580 -17.84 -16.51 -1.54
N TYR A 581 -19.04 -16.10 -1.98
CA TYR A 581 -19.40 -16.02 -3.39
C TYR A 581 -18.49 -15.08 -4.17
N MET A 582 -18.20 -13.90 -3.59
CA MET A 582 -17.23 -12.96 -4.16
C MET A 582 -15.79 -13.52 -4.16
N GLY A 583 -15.51 -14.54 -3.34
CA GLY A 583 -14.17 -15.05 -3.11
C GLY A 583 -13.43 -14.18 -2.11
N TYR A 584 -13.93 -14.15 -0.88
CA TYR A 584 -13.32 -13.50 0.29
C TYR A 584 -12.49 -12.23 -0.01
N PRO A 585 -13.07 -11.22 -0.70
CA PRO A 585 -12.30 -10.08 -1.15
C PRO A 585 -11.87 -9.13 -0.04
N LEU A 586 -12.52 -9.20 1.12
CA LEU A 586 -12.24 -8.35 2.28
C LEU A 586 -11.51 -9.11 3.36
N GLU A 587 -10.56 -8.43 4.00
CA GLU A 587 -9.94 -8.91 5.22
C GLU A 587 -10.80 -8.65 6.47
N LEU A 588 -10.46 -9.30 7.58
CA LEU A 588 -11.19 -9.15 8.85
C LEU A 588 -11.25 -7.70 9.33
N HIS A 589 -10.18 -6.93 9.12
CA HIS A 589 -10.10 -5.54 9.57
C HIS A 589 -10.94 -4.59 8.67
N GLU A 590 -11.11 -4.93 7.39
CA GLU A 590 -11.97 -4.22 6.45
C GLU A 590 -13.44 -4.48 6.75
N ILE A 591 -13.81 -5.74 6.99
CA ILE A 591 -15.15 -6.10 7.48
C ILE A 591 -15.44 -5.40 8.82
N CYS A 592 -14.46 -5.39 9.74
CA CYS A 592 -14.57 -4.65 11.00
C CYS A 592 -14.86 -3.17 10.77
N SER A 593 -14.18 -2.54 9.82
CA SER A 593 -14.36 -1.11 9.53
C SER A 593 -15.77 -0.81 8.99
N LEU A 594 -16.30 -1.66 8.11
CA LEU A 594 -17.66 -1.54 7.60
C LEU A 594 -18.69 -1.71 8.72
N LEU A 595 -18.50 -2.72 9.58
CA LEU A 595 -19.38 -2.99 10.72
C LEU A 595 -19.38 -1.85 11.76
N LEU A 596 -18.19 -1.32 12.10
CA LEU A 596 -18.04 -0.17 12.99
C LEU A 596 -18.75 1.07 12.43
N TYR A 597 -18.67 1.28 11.12
CA TYR A 597 -19.34 2.40 10.47
C TYR A 597 -20.86 2.22 10.37
N SER A 598 -21.34 1.00 10.08
CA SER A 598 -22.75 0.75 9.79
C SER A 598 -23.61 0.53 11.03
N GLU A 599 -23.09 -0.10 12.08
CA GLU A 599 -23.91 -0.56 13.22
C GLU A 599 -23.50 0.00 14.59
N LYS A 600 -22.34 0.64 14.70
CA LYS A 600 -21.77 1.03 16.00
C LYS A 600 -21.82 2.54 16.21
N SER A 601 -21.87 2.94 17.49
CA SER A 601 -22.06 4.36 17.88
C SER A 601 -20.85 5.24 17.63
N CYS A 602 -19.65 4.66 17.47
CA CYS A 602 -18.44 5.38 17.11
C CYS A 602 -18.53 6.08 15.76
N ASN A 603 -19.39 5.62 14.84
CA ASN A 603 -19.55 6.21 13.51
C ASN A 603 -19.96 7.70 13.57
N ILE A 604 -20.74 8.08 14.58
CA ILE A 604 -21.23 9.43 14.83
C ILE A 604 -20.05 10.38 15.07
N GLN A 605 -19.21 10.02 16.03
CA GLN A 605 -18.04 10.79 16.40
C GLN A 605 -16.97 10.76 15.31
N PHE A 606 -16.82 9.62 14.64
CA PHE A 606 -15.96 9.48 13.46
C PHE A 606 -16.32 10.50 12.38
N CYS A 607 -17.57 10.53 11.92
CA CYS A 607 -18.02 11.49 10.90
C CYS A 607 -17.87 12.94 11.37
N TYR A 608 -18.21 13.23 12.62
CA TYR A 608 -18.04 14.57 13.20
C TYR A 608 -16.56 15.01 13.18
N ASP A 609 -15.65 14.15 13.63
CA ASP A 609 -14.22 14.43 13.65
C ASP A 609 -13.68 14.64 12.23
N GLN A 610 -14.14 13.89 11.23
CA GLN A 610 -13.75 14.10 9.84
C GLN A 610 -14.19 15.45 9.29
N ILE A 611 -15.42 15.88 9.57
CA ILE A 611 -15.91 17.22 9.16
C ILE A 611 -15.09 18.34 9.80
N GLN A 612 -14.58 18.10 11.02
CA GLN A 612 -13.66 19.01 11.72
C GLN A 612 -12.19 18.82 11.31
N PHE A 613 -11.92 18.11 10.21
CA PHE A 613 -10.56 17.88 9.69
C PHE A 613 -9.65 17.03 10.61
N ASN A 614 -10.21 16.34 11.61
CA ASN A 614 -9.49 15.48 12.56
C ASN A 614 -9.38 14.02 12.10
N HIS A 615 -9.11 13.78 10.81
CA HIS A 615 -9.09 12.42 10.25
C HIS A 615 -8.01 11.52 10.89
N LEU A 616 -6.88 12.09 11.34
CA LEU A 616 -5.79 11.35 11.97
C LEU A 616 -6.18 10.73 13.32
N LYS A 617 -7.25 11.21 13.96
CA LYS A 617 -7.78 10.59 15.19
C LYS A 617 -8.38 9.21 14.92
N TRP A 618 -8.84 8.98 13.70
CA TRP A 618 -9.50 7.76 13.23
C TRP A 618 -8.76 7.22 12.00
N TYR A 619 -7.45 7.19 12.10
CA TYR A 619 -6.54 6.84 11.03
C TYR A 619 -6.85 5.47 10.43
N TYR A 620 -6.92 4.44 11.27
CA TYR A 620 -7.12 3.06 10.84
C TYR A 620 -8.54 2.80 10.37
N LEU A 621 -9.55 3.27 11.10
CA LEU A 621 -10.94 3.16 10.68
C LEU A 621 -11.14 3.84 9.31
N ASN A 622 -10.55 5.00 9.09
CA ASN A 622 -10.66 5.71 7.82
C ASN A 622 -10.01 4.97 6.64
N ILE A 623 -8.80 4.45 6.80
CA ILE A 623 -8.11 3.78 5.69
C ILE A 623 -8.77 2.45 5.35
N TYR A 624 -9.06 1.63 6.36
CA TYR A 624 -9.67 0.33 6.12
C TYR A 624 -11.08 0.45 5.56
N LEU A 625 -11.86 1.46 5.98
CA LEU A 625 -13.17 1.73 5.40
C LEU A 625 -13.07 2.20 3.94
N THR A 626 -12.09 3.06 3.62
CA THR A 626 -11.84 3.48 2.23
C THR A 626 -11.48 2.28 1.36
N ASN A 627 -10.56 1.43 1.82
CA ASN A 627 -10.13 0.23 1.10
C ASN A 627 -11.28 -0.75 0.89
N ALA A 628 -12.05 -1.04 1.94
CA ALA A 628 -13.20 -1.94 1.87
C ALA A 628 -14.22 -1.49 0.82
N ILE A 629 -14.56 -0.19 0.80
CA ILE A 629 -15.48 0.38 -0.20
C ILE A 629 -14.88 0.27 -1.61
N GLN A 630 -13.60 0.58 -1.80
CA GLN A 630 -12.93 0.50 -3.10
C GLN A 630 -12.87 -0.94 -3.64
N ILE A 631 -12.66 -1.92 -2.75
CA ILE A 631 -12.68 -3.34 -3.09
C ILE A 631 -14.09 -3.70 -3.53
N LEU A 632 -15.10 -3.56 -2.66
CA LEU A 632 -16.49 -3.96 -2.96
C LEU A 632 -17.07 -3.25 -4.19
N TYR A 633 -16.69 -2.00 -4.41
CA TYR A 633 -17.04 -1.24 -5.61
C TYR A 633 -16.67 -1.95 -6.92
N LYS A 634 -15.58 -2.74 -6.95
CA LYS A 634 -15.17 -3.54 -8.11
C LYS A 634 -16.02 -4.80 -8.29
N TYR A 635 -16.55 -5.37 -7.20
CA TYR A 635 -17.40 -6.57 -7.21
C TYR A 635 -18.86 -6.28 -7.51
N GLU A 636 -19.30 -5.03 -7.44
CA GLU A 636 -20.68 -4.67 -7.75
C GLU A 636 -20.91 -4.47 -9.24
N ARG A 637 -22.07 -4.93 -9.72
CA ARG A 637 -22.59 -4.68 -11.08
C ARG A 637 -23.19 -3.28 -11.21
N ARG A 638 -22.33 -2.28 -11.06
CA ARG A 638 -22.68 -0.84 -11.06
C ARG A 638 -23.18 -0.38 -12.44
N GLU A 639 -22.61 -0.95 -13.49
CA GLU A 639 -22.99 -0.75 -14.89
C GLU A 639 -24.45 -1.12 -15.19
N GLU A 640 -25.02 -2.05 -14.43
CA GLU A 640 -26.43 -2.45 -14.54
C GLU A 640 -27.36 -1.56 -13.71
N ASN A 641 -26.82 -0.70 -12.84
CA ASN A 641 -27.61 0.04 -11.87
C ASN A 641 -28.28 1.28 -12.49
N ASN A 642 -29.58 1.45 -12.27
CA ASN A 642 -30.37 2.62 -12.65
C ASN A 642 -31.08 3.31 -11.45
N ILE A 643 -30.78 2.86 -10.23
CA ILE A 643 -31.43 3.28 -8.99
C ILE A 643 -30.97 4.69 -8.57
N ASP A 644 -31.94 5.57 -8.31
CA ASP A 644 -31.71 6.82 -7.57
C ASP A 644 -31.50 6.54 -6.09
N LEU A 645 -30.59 7.28 -5.48
CA LEU A 645 -30.29 7.15 -4.08
C LEU A 645 -30.52 8.47 -3.35
N TYR A 646 -30.91 8.39 -2.08
CA TYR A 646 -31.30 9.53 -1.29
C TYR A 646 -30.61 9.53 0.06
N CYS A 647 -30.20 10.71 0.53
CA CYS A 647 -29.67 10.96 1.87
C CYS A 647 -30.34 12.19 2.48
N VAL A 648 -30.59 12.19 3.78
CA VAL A 648 -31.29 13.29 4.49
C VAL A 648 -30.32 14.03 5.40
N LEU A 649 -30.20 15.34 5.20
CA LEU A 649 -29.49 16.25 6.08
C LEU A 649 -30.51 16.99 6.96
N LYS A 650 -30.72 16.49 8.19
CA LYS A 650 -31.67 17.10 9.13
C LYS A 650 -31.21 18.51 9.53
N GLY A 651 -32.11 19.49 9.55
CA GLY A 651 -31.82 20.83 10.10
C GLY A 651 -30.83 21.68 9.29
N ILE A 652 -30.42 21.23 8.10
CA ILE A 652 -29.48 21.94 7.22
C ILE A 652 -30.21 22.36 5.96
N LYS A 653 -30.16 23.64 5.63
CA LYS A 653 -30.48 24.19 4.31
C LYS A 653 -29.21 24.90 3.83
N LEU A 654 -28.81 24.65 2.59
CA LEU A 654 -27.54 25.15 2.06
C LEU A 654 -27.79 26.38 1.18
N ASP A 655 -27.28 27.53 1.62
CA ASP A 655 -27.29 28.76 0.84
C ASP A 655 -26.03 28.89 -0.02
N ASN A 656 -26.16 29.53 -1.19
CA ASN A 656 -25.03 29.84 -2.07
C ASN A 656 -24.16 28.63 -2.50
N ILE A 657 -24.77 27.44 -2.63
CA ILE A 657 -24.14 26.14 -2.98
C ILE A 657 -23.03 26.27 -4.02
N LYS A 658 -23.30 26.92 -5.17
CA LYS A 658 -22.31 27.05 -6.28
C LYS A 658 -21.05 27.82 -5.90
N LYS A 659 -21.15 28.77 -4.96
CA LYS A 659 -20.03 29.61 -4.51
C LYS A 659 -19.26 28.96 -3.37
N THR A 660 -19.94 28.24 -2.47
CA THR A 660 -19.39 27.78 -1.19
C THR A 660 -18.87 26.33 -1.23
N ILE A 661 -19.56 25.43 -1.91
CA ILE A 661 -19.22 24.00 -1.94
C ILE A 661 -18.18 23.75 -3.02
N GLN A 662 -17.12 23.04 -2.65
CA GLN A 662 -16.18 22.47 -3.59
C GLN A 662 -16.82 21.24 -4.24
N THR A 663 -17.23 21.39 -5.50
CA THR A 663 -17.79 20.28 -6.28
C THR A 663 -16.79 19.15 -6.40
N GLY A 664 -17.25 17.92 -6.19
CA GLY A 664 -16.44 16.73 -6.36
C GLY A 664 -15.67 16.25 -5.14
N TYR A 665 -15.93 16.81 -3.96
CA TYR A 665 -15.27 16.38 -2.73
C TYR A 665 -16.25 16.18 -1.58
N PHE A 666 -16.33 14.95 -1.08
CA PHE A 666 -16.92 14.62 0.21
C PHE A 666 -15.84 14.61 1.28
N ILE A 667 -16.05 15.37 2.36
CA ILE A 667 -15.13 15.39 3.51
C ILE A 667 -15.27 14.12 4.37
N THR A 668 -16.45 13.49 4.35
CA THR A 668 -16.73 12.25 5.08
C THR A 668 -17.58 11.30 4.24
N TYR A 669 -17.87 10.11 4.77
CA TYR A 669 -18.63 9.05 4.11
C TYR A 669 -20.13 9.36 4.14
N ILE A 670 -20.87 8.88 3.14
CA ILE A 670 -22.31 9.16 3.01
C ILE A 670 -23.11 7.87 2.87
N ASN A 671 -24.04 7.65 3.81
CA ASN A 671 -25.06 6.63 3.70
C ASN A 671 -26.23 7.12 2.84
N THR A 672 -26.65 6.28 1.90
CA THR A 672 -27.76 6.56 1.00
C THR A 672 -28.69 5.36 0.88
N PHE A 673 -29.96 5.64 0.55
CA PHE A 673 -31.02 4.64 0.47
C PHE A 673 -31.77 4.76 -0.86
N ASN A 674 -32.29 3.65 -1.37
CA ASN A 674 -33.02 3.59 -2.63
C ASN A 674 -34.51 3.97 -2.54
N ASN A 675 -34.98 4.48 -1.41
CA ASN A 675 -36.38 4.81 -1.20
C ASN A 675 -36.56 6.24 -0.70
N LEU A 676 -37.08 7.09 -1.57
CA LEU A 676 -37.39 8.49 -1.28
C LEU A 676 -38.40 8.65 -0.13
N GLN A 677 -39.36 7.73 0.02
CA GLN A 677 -40.35 7.81 1.09
C GLN A 677 -39.71 7.62 2.46
N ILE A 678 -38.67 6.78 2.58
CA ILE A 678 -37.91 6.63 3.83
C ILE A 678 -37.16 7.92 4.15
N ALA A 679 -36.52 8.52 3.14
CA ALA A 679 -35.86 9.81 3.29
C ALA A 679 -36.85 10.91 3.72
N GLN A 680 -38.10 10.86 3.23
CA GLN A 680 -39.15 11.78 3.64
C GLN A 680 -39.69 11.49 5.06
N ILE A 681 -39.81 10.23 5.47
CA ILE A 681 -40.27 9.82 6.83
C ILE A 681 -39.23 10.17 7.90
N GLN A 682 -37.95 10.01 7.62
CA GLN A 682 -36.85 10.38 8.54
C GLN A 682 -36.76 11.89 8.78
N LYS A 683 -37.48 12.70 7.99
CA LYS A 683 -37.60 14.13 8.18
C LYS A 683 -38.61 14.41 9.30
N THR A 684 -38.13 14.61 10.52
CA THR A 684 -38.95 15.22 11.58
C THR A 684 -39.44 16.61 11.15
N ASN A 685 -40.48 17.18 11.78
CA ASN A 685 -41.21 18.43 11.42
C ASN A 685 -40.38 19.75 11.27
N LYS A 686 -39.06 19.68 11.08
CA LYS A 686 -38.13 20.81 10.89
C LYS A 686 -37.64 20.91 9.45
N GLN A 687 -37.13 22.10 9.07
CA GLN A 687 -36.46 22.33 7.79
C GLN A 687 -35.30 21.35 7.57
N GLY A 688 -35.06 20.92 6.33
CA GLY A 688 -33.95 20.01 6.01
C GLY A 688 -33.68 19.88 4.51
N CYS A 689 -32.55 19.25 4.19
CA CYS A 689 -32.08 19.05 2.83
C CYS A 689 -32.08 17.55 2.49
N ILE A 690 -32.54 17.20 1.28
CA ILE A 690 -32.48 15.85 0.72
C ILE A 690 -31.44 15.88 -0.39
N LEU A 691 -30.41 15.06 -0.26
CA LEU A 691 -29.45 14.82 -1.32
C LEU A 691 -30.00 13.69 -2.21
N HIS A 692 -30.19 13.99 -3.48
CA HIS A 692 -30.62 13.06 -4.52
C HIS A 692 -29.39 12.71 -5.38
N PHE A 693 -28.99 11.45 -5.39
CA PHE A 693 -27.84 10.95 -6.14
C PHE A 693 -28.32 10.29 -7.41
N HIS A 694 -27.95 10.89 -8.54
CA HIS A 694 -28.18 10.32 -9.86
C HIS A 694 -27.43 8.99 -10.04
N PRO A 695 -27.93 8.00 -10.80
CA PRO A 695 -27.24 6.72 -11.01
C PRO A 695 -25.82 6.86 -11.57
N SER A 696 -25.56 7.94 -12.32
CA SER A 696 -24.22 8.27 -12.84
C SER A 696 -23.16 8.36 -11.74
N MET A 697 -23.54 8.74 -10.52
CA MET A 697 -22.64 8.78 -9.36
C MET A 697 -22.05 7.40 -9.03
N ARG A 698 -22.86 6.34 -9.09
CA ARG A 698 -22.38 4.97 -8.84
C ARG A 698 -21.62 4.36 -10.01
N ARG A 699 -21.91 4.82 -11.23
CA ARG A 699 -21.25 4.33 -12.46
C ARG A 699 -19.90 4.99 -12.71
N SER A 700 -19.65 6.16 -12.13
CA SER A 700 -18.36 6.86 -12.20
C SER A 700 -17.20 5.97 -11.72
N PRO A 701 -16.08 5.88 -12.46
CA PRO A 701 -14.85 5.18 -12.06
C PRO A 701 -14.11 5.83 -10.89
N THR A 702 -14.45 7.06 -10.52
CA THR A 702 -13.72 7.88 -9.54
C THR A 702 -14.50 8.17 -8.27
N ILE A 703 -15.80 7.82 -8.22
CA ILE A 703 -16.65 7.98 -7.04
C ILE A 703 -16.94 6.59 -6.49
N TYR A 704 -16.20 6.21 -5.46
CA TYR A 704 -16.32 4.87 -4.88
C TYR A 704 -17.56 4.75 -3.99
N SER A 705 -18.29 3.66 -4.16
CA SER A 705 -19.49 3.33 -3.40
C SER A 705 -19.68 1.82 -3.33
N CYS A 706 -20.26 1.31 -2.24
CA CYS A 706 -20.65 -0.08 -2.13
C CYS A 706 -21.97 -0.28 -1.39
N ASN A 707 -22.64 -1.38 -1.71
CA ASN A 707 -23.78 -1.95 -1.03
C ASN A 707 -23.30 -2.70 0.22
N ILE A 708 -23.73 -2.21 1.38
CA ILE A 708 -23.37 -2.78 2.68
C ILE A 708 -24.56 -3.49 3.34
N SER A 709 -25.67 -3.72 2.62
CA SER A 709 -26.86 -4.39 3.17
C SER A 709 -26.62 -5.82 3.63
N TRP A 710 -25.57 -6.49 3.16
CA TRP A 710 -25.22 -7.83 3.65
C TRP A 710 -24.42 -7.81 4.97
N ILE A 711 -23.93 -6.64 5.38
CA ILE A 711 -23.24 -6.40 6.66
C ILE A 711 -24.20 -5.78 7.66
N SER A 712 -25.02 -4.85 7.17
CA SER A 712 -25.96 -4.08 7.95
C SER A 712 -27.22 -4.88 8.28
N SER A 713 -27.63 -4.86 9.54
CA SER A 713 -28.92 -5.40 9.99
C SER A 713 -30.15 -4.64 9.47
N TYR A 714 -29.98 -3.51 8.77
CA TYR A 714 -31.10 -2.74 8.24
C TYR A 714 -31.84 -3.46 7.10
N LYS A 715 -33.16 -3.23 7.07
CA LYS A 715 -34.08 -3.80 6.08
C LYS A 715 -33.90 -3.25 4.66
N TYR A 716 -33.22 -2.11 4.51
CA TYR A 716 -33.16 -1.37 3.25
C TYR A 716 -31.82 -1.52 2.54
N ASN A 717 -31.85 -1.33 1.22
CA ASN A 717 -30.65 -1.28 0.40
C ASN A 717 -29.83 -0.03 0.76
N GLN A 718 -28.79 -0.23 1.56
CA GLN A 718 -27.89 0.82 2.04
C GLN A 718 -26.66 0.85 1.14
N ILE A 719 -26.51 1.97 0.44
CA ILE A 719 -25.31 2.24 -0.34
C ILE A 719 -24.47 3.27 0.39
N LEU A 720 -23.23 2.90 0.68
CA LEU A 720 -22.22 3.74 1.31
C LEU A 720 -21.32 4.34 0.22
N PHE A 721 -21.26 5.66 0.16
CA PHE A 721 -20.27 6.39 -0.64
C PHE A 721 -19.03 6.68 0.20
N SER A 722 -17.85 6.45 -0.40
CA SER A 722 -16.59 6.82 0.22
C SER A 722 -16.42 8.33 0.25
N ARG A 723 -15.67 8.83 1.22
CA ARG A 723 -15.15 10.20 1.19
C ARG A 723 -14.25 10.38 -0.04
N SER A 724 -14.10 11.61 -0.52
CA SER A 724 -13.23 11.85 -1.66
C SER A 724 -11.75 11.77 -1.26
N SER A 725 -10.90 11.32 -2.18
CA SER A 725 -9.45 11.44 -2.05
C SER A 725 -8.93 12.56 -2.93
N THR A 726 -7.92 13.29 -2.45
CA THR A 726 -7.23 14.29 -3.28
C THR A 726 -6.13 13.69 -4.14
N ASN A 727 -5.98 12.35 -4.14
CA ASN A 727 -4.82 11.66 -4.69
C ASN A 727 -4.34 12.28 -6.02
N ILE A 728 -3.16 12.85 -5.91
CA ILE A 728 -2.60 13.92 -6.76
C ILE A 728 -2.14 13.39 -8.13
N LEU A 729 -2.16 12.08 -8.33
CA LEU A 729 -1.63 11.42 -9.52
C LEU A 729 -2.32 11.86 -10.81
N ASN A 730 -3.56 12.33 -10.76
CA ASN A 730 -4.26 12.88 -11.92
C ASN A 730 -4.74 14.32 -11.68
N LYS A 731 -3.83 15.29 -11.84
CA LYS A 731 -4.14 16.74 -11.88
C LYS A 731 -5.25 17.13 -12.87
N LYS A 732 -5.66 16.24 -13.78
CA LYS A 732 -6.64 16.48 -14.83
C LYS A 732 -8.11 16.45 -14.36
N TYR A 733 -8.41 15.95 -13.16
CA TYR A 733 -9.80 15.81 -12.67
C TYR A 733 -10.00 16.46 -11.30
N SER A 734 -10.04 17.80 -11.25
CA SER A 734 -10.20 18.57 -10.01
C SER A 734 -11.62 18.59 -9.41
N SER A 735 -12.58 17.85 -9.97
CA SER A 735 -13.91 17.66 -9.39
C SER A 735 -14.55 16.37 -9.90
N GLN A 736 -15.00 15.51 -8.98
CA GLN A 736 -15.61 14.22 -9.29
C GLN A 736 -17.11 14.32 -9.63
N TRP A 737 -17.87 15.21 -8.99
CA TRP A 737 -19.32 15.35 -9.15
C TRP A 737 -19.74 16.82 -9.11
N ASN A 738 -20.92 17.14 -9.65
CA ASN A 738 -21.55 18.45 -9.55
C ASN A 738 -22.82 18.38 -8.69
N ILE A 739 -23.30 19.55 -8.28
CA ILE A 739 -24.52 19.69 -7.48
C ILE A 739 -25.42 20.78 -8.06
N LYS A 740 -26.72 20.50 -8.14
CA LYS A 740 -27.76 21.41 -8.63
C LYS A 740 -28.93 21.40 -7.66
N ILE A 741 -29.62 22.53 -7.54
CA ILE A 741 -30.88 22.61 -6.80
C ILE A 741 -31.96 22.04 -7.71
N GLU A 742 -32.60 20.95 -7.31
CA GLU A 742 -33.69 20.32 -8.04
C GLU A 742 -35.04 20.88 -7.59
N ASN A 743 -35.21 21.06 -6.28
CA ASN A 743 -36.40 21.67 -5.69
C ASN A 743 -35.99 22.48 -4.46
N ASP A 744 -36.57 23.65 -4.25
CA ASP A 744 -36.33 24.47 -3.07
C ASP A 744 -37.63 25.13 -2.63
N ASN A 745 -38.15 24.68 -1.49
CA ASN A 745 -39.32 25.28 -0.86
C ASN A 745 -39.01 25.71 0.59
N LYS A 746 -40.01 26.27 1.27
CA LYS A 746 -39.87 26.80 2.64
C LYS A 746 -39.33 25.76 3.64
N TYR A 747 -39.57 24.47 3.41
CA TYR A 747 -39.28 23.40 4.36
C TYR A 747 -38.26 22.37 3.85
N THR A 748 -38.13 22.19 2.54
CA THR A 748 -37.32 21.16 1.90
C THR A 748 -36.47 21.78 0.80
N GLN A 749 -35.19 21.48 0.82
CA GLN A 749 -34.29 21.68 -0.31
C GLN A 749 -33.90 20.30 -0.85
N ILE A 750 -34.05 20.03 -2.14
CA ILE A 750 -33.60 18.81 -2.81
C ILE A 750 -32.42 19.18 -3.70
N LEU A 751 -31.28 18.54 -3.46
CA LEU A 751 -30.05 18.77 -4.20
C LEU A 751 -29.71 17.54 -5.02
N LEU A 752 -29.68 17.70 -6.34
CA LEU A 752 -29.28 16.66 -7.27
C LEU A 752 -27.75 16.64 -7.41
N LEU A 753 -27.15 15.49 -7.13
CA LEU A 753 -25.74 15.20 -7.32
C LEU A 753 -25.57 14.30 -8.54
N THR A 754 -24.70 14.74 -9.46
CA THR A 754 -24.42 14.08 -10.74
C THR A 754 -22.94 13.91 -10.94
N TRP A 755 -22.53 12.83 -11.60
CA TRP A 755 -21.14 12.66 -12.03
C TRP A 755 -20.75 13.80 -13.00
N LYS A 756 -19.56 14.37 -12.86
CA LYS A 756 -19.13 15.51 -13.69
C LYS A 756 -19.19 15.21 -15.20
N ILE A 757 -18.80 14.00 -15.61
CA ILE A 757 -18.82 13.59 -17.02
C ILE A 757 -20.25 13.53 -17.56
N TYR A 758 -21.23 13.13 -16.74
CA TYR A 758 -22.64 13.18 -17.12
C TYR A 758 -23.05 14.61 -17.48
N ASP A 759 -22.76 15.60 -16.63
CA ASP A 759 -23.12 17.00 -16.92
C ASP A 759 -22.34 17.59 -18.09
N GLN A 760 -21.10 17.17 -18.31
CA GLN A 760 -20.26 17.64 -19.40
C GLN A 760 -20.87 17.27 -20.76
N PHE A 761 -21.37 16.04 -20.91
CA PHE A 761 -21.79 15.52 -22.21
C PHE A 761 -23.30 15.46 -22.45
N ILE A 762 -24.14 15.56 -21.40
CA ILE A 762 -25.60 15.37 -21.54
C ILE A 762 -26.23 16.25 -22.62
N GLN A 763 -25.82 17.51 -22.77
CA GLN A 763 -26.42 18.41 -23.78
C GLN A 763 -26.10 17.97 -25.21
N GLN A 764 -24.84 17.69 -25.52
CA GLN A 764 -24.41 17.25 -26.85
C GLN A 764 -25.01 15.89 -27.20
N ILE A 765 -25.08 14.98 -26.22
CA ILE A 765 -25.65 13.65 -26.41
C ILE A 765 -27.14 13.73 -26.69
N ILE A 766 -27.89 14.57 -25.96
CA ILE A 766 -29.32 14.79 -26.25
C ILE A 766 -29.50 15.42 -27.63
N GLN A 767 -28.66 16.40 -28.02
CA GLN A 767 -28.70 16.99 -29.37
C GLN A 767 -28.45 15.97 -30.48
N ILE A 768 -27.51 15.04 -30.30
CA ILE A 768 -27.28 13.97 -31.28
C ILE A 768 -28.46 12.99 -31.24
N SER A 769 -28.93 12.65 -30.05
CA SER A 769 -30.05 11.71 -29.85
C SER A 769 -31.35 12.20 -30.52
N THR A 770 -31.66 13.51 -30.48
CA THR A 770 -32.85 14.08 -31.13
C THR A 770 -32.82 13.92 -32.65
N ILE A 771 -31.65 14.02 -33.31
CA ILE A 771 -31.48 13.79 -34.76
C ILE A 771 -31.96 12.37 -35.14
N TRP A 772 -31.80 11.41 -34.22
CA TRP A 772 -32.19 10.02 -34.38
C TRP A 772 -33.51 9.66 -33.69
N ASN A 773 -34.36 10.66 -33.35
CA ASN A 773 -35.62 10.46 -32.62
C ASN A 773 -35.45 9.61 -31.33
N HIS A 774 -34.33 9.78 -30.63
CA HIS A 774 -33.98 9.05 -29.41
C HIS A 774 -33.87 7.52 -29.54
N SER A 775 -33.74 7.01 -30.77
CA SER A 775 -33.62 5.56 -31.05
C SER A 775 -32.26 4.97 -30.65
N ILE A 776 -31.20 5.78 -30.68
CA ILE A 776 -29.83 5.35 -30.31
C ILE A 776 -29.61 5.45 -28.80
N ASP A 777 -28.94 4.45 -28.23
CA ASP A 777 -28.50 4.42 -26.83
C ASP A 777 -27.60 5.61 -26.48
N LEU A 778 -27.92 6.35 -25.42
CA LEU A 778 -27.18 7.56 -25.01
C LEU A 778 -25.71 7.25 -24.64
N ASN A 779 -25.43 6.07 -24.09
CA ASN A 779 -24.06 5.65 -23.79
C ASN A 779 -23.30 5.24 -25.05
N LEU A 780 -23.97 4.74 -26.09
CA LEU A 780 -23.33 4.50 -27.39
C LEU A 780 -22.91 5.83 -28.02
N ILE A 781 -23.80 6.83 -28.03
CA ILE A 781 -23.48 8.20 -28.48
C ILE A 781 -22.30 8.76 -27.69
N TYR A 782 -22.30 8.61 -26.36
CA TYR A 782 -21.19 9.01 -25.50
C TYR A 782 -19.87 8.37 -25.92
N ILE A 783 -19.84 7.05 -26.14
CA ILE A 783 -18.60 6.34 -26.52
C ILE A 783 -18.10 6.82 -27.88
N ALA A 784 -19.00 6.97 -28.87
CA ALA A 784 -18.65 7.47 -30.19
C ALA A 784 -18.07 8.89 -30.10
N LEU A 785 -18.76 9.79 -29.40
CA LEU A 785 -18.37 11.19 -29.25
C LEU A 785 -17.02 11.34 -28.54
N THR A 786 -16.84 10.69 -27.40
CA THR A 786 -15.65 10.90 -26.55
C THR A 786 -14.44 10.11 -27.01
N TYR A 787 -14.60 8.85 -27.42
CA TYR A 787 -13.47 7.95 -27.66
C TYR A 787 -13.16 7.67 -29.14
N CYS A 788 -14.11 7.93 -30.05
CA CYS A 788 -13.90 7.71 -31.48
C CYS A 788 -13.69 9.04 -32.23
N CYS A 789 -14.44 10.08 -31.88
CA CYS A 789 -14.51 11.33 -32.65
C CYS A 789 -13.90 12.56 -31.96
N GLY A 790 -13.27 12.41 -30.78
CA GLY A 790 -12.59 13.51 -30.11
C GLY A 790 -13.48 14.71 -29.77
N GLU A 791 -14.73 14.45 -29.38
CA GLU A 791 -15.78 15.44 -29.08
C GLU A 791 -16.36 16.19 -30.31
N ASP A 792 -16.06 15.74 -31.54
CA ASP A 792 -16.66 16.28 -32.77
C ASP A 792 -18.06 15.69 -33.04
N ILE A 793 -19.08 16.53 -32.93
CA ILE A 793 -20.49 16.17 -33.14
C ILE A 793 -20.74 15.69 -34.57
N TYR A 794 -20.16 16.34 -35.58
CA TYR A 794 -20.41 15.99 -36.98
C TYR A 794 -19.82 14.62 -37.31
N GLN A 795 -18.56 14.39 -36.93
CA GLN A 795 -17.91 13.08 -37.10
C GLN A 795 -18.69 11.98 -36.36
N THR A 796 -19.21 12.29 -35.18
CA THR A 796 -20.04 11.35 -34.41
C THR A 796 -21.32 10.99 -35.17
N ILE A 797 -22.03 11.96 -35.75
CA ILE A 797 -23.24 11.70 -36.54
C ILE A 797 -22.91 10.84 -37.76
N VAL A 798 -21.80 11.11 -38.46
CA VAL A 798 -21.35 10.30 -39.60
C VAL A 798 -21.07 8.86 -39.17
N LEU A 799 -20.28 8.66 -38.10
CA LEU A 799 -19.95 7.33 -37.58
C LEU A 799 -21.20 6.55 -37.12
N LEU A 800 -22.14 7.20 -36.45
CA LEU A 800 -23.41 6.60 -36.04
C LEU A 800 -24.28 6.24 -37.26
N SER A 801 -24.26 7.05 -38.32
CA SER A 801 -24.97 6.75 -39.56
C SER A 801 -24.41 5.50 -40.23
N GLU A 802 -23.09 5.40 -40.32
CA GLU A 802 -22.42 4.20 -40.84
C GLU A 802 -22.71 2.96 -40.00
N PHE A 803 -22.77 3.10 -38.67
CA PHE A 803 -23.13 2.00 -37.78
C PHE A 803 -24.58 1.53 -37.97
N GLU A 804 -25.55 2.45 -38.05
CA GLU A 804 -26.95 2.11 -38.31
C GLU A 804 -27.17 1.54 -39.71
N GLU A 805 -26.40 1.98 -40.71
CA GLU A 805 -26.37 1.36 -42.03
C GLU A 805 -25.79 -0.07 -41.96
N TRP A 806 -24.65 -0.26 -41.30
CA TRP A 806 -24.03 -1.57 -41.09
C TRP A 806 -24.97 -2.55 -40.38
N LYS A 807 -25.73 -2.07 -39.39
CA LYS A 807 -26.73 -2.86 -38.67
C LYS A 807 -27.88 -3.33 -39.59
N ARG A 808 -28.30 -2.49 -40.54
CA ARG A 808 -29.39 -2.78 -41.50
C ARG A 808 -28.95 -3.63 -42.69
N GLN A 809 -27.73 -3.46 -43.16
CA GLN A 809 -27.22 -4.14 -44.35
C GLN A 809 -27.09 -5.67 -44.18
N ASP A 810 -26.95 -6.16 -42.94
CA ASP A 810 -26.76 -7.59 -42.69
C ASP A 810 -27.47 -8.06 -41.40
N ASN A 811 -28.77 -8.38 -41.52
CA ASN A 811 -29.56 -8.99 -40.44
C ASN A 811 -28.91 -10.25 -39.85
N LYS A 812 -28.02 -10.93 -40.60
CA LYS A 812 -27.30 -12.10 -40.08
C LYS A 812 -26.27 -11.72 -39.01
N LYS A 813 -25.75 -10.49 -38.99
CA LYS A 813 -24.76 -10.05 -37.98
C LYS A 813 -25.36 -9.87 -36.60
N GLU A 814 -26.50 -9.18 -36.51
CA GLU A 814 -27.23 -9.05 -35.25
C GLU A 814 -27.74 -10.42 -34.75
N GLN A 815 -28.20 -11.28 -35.67
CA GLN A 815 -28.54 -12.66 -35.35
C GLN A 815 -27.33 -13.47 -34.85
N LYS A 816 -26.18 -13.37 -35.52
CA LYS A 816 -24.93 -14.05 -35.12
C LYS A 816 -24.46 -13.58 -33.75
N TYR A 817 -24.51 -12.28 -33.47
CA TYR A 817 -24.21 -11.75 -32.13
C TYR A 817 -25.13 -12.37 -31.08
N ASN A 818 -26.45 -12.32 -31.32
CA ASN A 818 -27.46 -12.82 -30.39
C ASN A 818 -27.37 -14.35 -30.17
N GLN A 819 -26.93 -15.11 -31.17
CA GLN A 819 -26.82 -16.58 -31.09
C GLN A 819 -25.48 -17.07 -30.55
N GLU A 820 -24.36 -16.44 -30.91
CA GLU A 820 -23.02 -17.01 -30.70
C GLU A 820 -22.14 -16.22 -29.74
N GLN A 821 -22.32 -14.90 -29.64
CA GLN A 821 -21.34 -14.02 -28.97
C GLN A 821 -21.85 -13.38 -27.68
N ILE A 822 -23.17 -13.18 -27.53
CA ILE A 822 -23.76 -12.47 -26.37
C ILE A 822 -23.30 -13.04 -25.02
N HIS A 823 -23.21 -14.36 -24.89
CA HIS A 823 -22.76 -15.01 -23.65
C HIS A 823 -21.30 -14.71 -23.31
N GLN A 824 -20.45 -14.46 -24.31
CA GLN A 824 -19.05 -14.08 -24.07
C GLN A 824 -18.98 -12.66 -23.50
N PHE A 825 -19.74 -11.71 -24.07
CA PHE A 825 -19.86 -10.35 -23.56
C PHE A 825 -20.45 -10.31 -22.15
N ILE A 826 -21.54 -11.04 -21.89
CA ILE A 826 -22.16 -11.11 -20.55
C ILE A 826 -21.19 -11.67 -19.50
N LYS A 827 -20.47 -12.75 -19.80
CA LYS A 827 -19.44 -13.29 -18.89
C LYS A 827 -18.35 -12.26 -18.55
N ARG A 828 -18.16 -11.28 -19.42
CA ARG A 828 -17.25 -10.14 -19.28
C ARG A 828 -17.94 -8.84 -18.84
N ARG A 829 -19.15 -8.93 -18.27
CA ARG A 829 -19.95 -7.79 -17.72
C ARG A 829 -20.35 -6.74 -18.75
N CYS A 830 -20.32 -7.06 -20.04
CA CYS A 830 -20.76 -6.18 -21.11
C CYS A 830 -22.22 -6.47 -21.43
N ASN A 831 -23.14 -5.93 -20.63
CA ASN A 831 -24.58 -6.23 -20.73
C ASN A 831 -25.38 -5.27 -21.61
N ASN A 832 -24.74 -4.24 -22.18
CA ASN A 832 -25.39 -3.35 -23.14
C ASN A 832 -25.17 -3.85 -24.57
N ASN A 833 -26.21 -4.45 -25.15
CA ASN A 833 -26.14 -5.02 -26.50
C ASN A 833 -25.80 -4.00 -27.59
N ASN A 834 -26.29 -2.76 -27.48
CA ASN A 834 -26.02 -1.71 -28.47
C ASN A 834 -24.52 -1.35 -28.47
N ILE A 835 -23.92 -1.21 -27.28
CA ILE A 835 -22.47 -0.98 -27.15
C ILE A 835 -21.67 -2.17 -27.68
N ASN A 836 -22.10 -3.40 -27.39
CA ASN A 836 -21.40 -4.60 -27.86
C ASN A 836 -21.37 -4.69 -29.39
N LEU A 837 -22.53 -4.49 -30.03
CA LEU A 837 -22.65 -4.43 -31.49
C LEU A 837 -21.79 -3.31 -32.08
N PHE A 838 -21.78 -2.14 -31.45
CA PHE A 838 -20.95 -1.02 -31.87
C PHE A 838 -19.45 -1.36 -31.80
N CYS A 839 -19.00 -2.06 -30.75
CA CYS A 839 -17.61 -2.49 -30.64
C CYS A 839 -17.22 -3.53 -31.71
N ILE A 840 -18.15 -4.42 -32.09
CA ILE A 840 -17.95 -5.37 -33.20
C ILE A 840 -17.79 -4.60 -34.52
N PHE A 841 -18.68 -3.64 -34.78
CA PHE A 841 -18.60 -2.76 -35.95
C PHE A 841 -17.24 -2.04 -36.03
N LEU A 842 -16.81 -1.40 -34.95
CA LEU A 842 -15.52 -0.71 -34.91
C LEU A 842 -14.34 -1.67 -35.15
N SER A 843 -14.44 -2.90 -34.66
CA SER A 843 -13.42 -3.93 -34.88
C SER A 843 -13.37 -4.36 -36.35
N GLU A 844 -14.50 -4.53 -37.02
CA GLU A 844 -14.57 -4.90 -38.45
C GLU A 844 -14.07 -3.78 -39.37
N LYS A 845 -14.17 -2.53 -38.91
CA LYS A 845 -13.69 -1.35 -39.64
C LYS A 845 -12.23 -0.99 -39.36
N ASP A 846 -11.53 -1.78 -38.54
CA ASP A 846 -10.17 -1.49 -38.06
C ASP A 846 -10.02 -0.09 -37.42
N ILE A 847 -11.10 0.42 -36.81
CA ILE A 847 -11.12 1.73 -36.12
C ILE A 847 -10.61 1.60 -34.69
N LEU A 848 -10.70 0.39 -34.09
CA LEU A 848 -10.31 0.18 -32.71
C LEU A 848 -8.84 0.52 -32.45
N TRP A 849 -8.61 1.24 -31.38
CA TRP A 849 -7.28 1.58 -30.89
C TRP A 849 -6.48 0.29 -30.60
N LYS A 850 -5.27 0.20 -31.18
CA LYS A 850 -4.21 -0.74 -30.78
C LYS A 850 -4.60 -2.23 -30.70
N LYS A 851 -5.19 -2.79 -31.78
CA LYS A 851 -5.51 -4.24 -31.90
C LYS A 851 -6.39 -4.81 -30.78
N LEU A 852 -7.15 -3.97 -30.06
CA LEU A 852 -8.13 -4.45 -29.10
C LEU A 852 -9.21 -5.27 -29.82
N THR A 853 -9.64 -6.37 -29.20
CA THR A 853 -10.84 -7.07 -29.63
C THR A 853 -12.09 -6.26 -29.26
N ALA A 854 -13.20 -6.50 -29.97
CA ALA A 854 -14.49 -5.88 -29.66
C ALA A 854 -14.92 -6.08 -28.19
N ILE A 855 -14.64 -7.27 -27.62
CA ILE A 855 -14.96 -7.59 -26.23
C ILE A 855 -14.11 -6.74 -25.26
N GLU A 856 -12.80 -6.65 -25.48
CA GLU A 856 -11.91 -5.86 -24.62
C GLU A 856 -12.27 -4.37 -24.66
N TYR A 857 -12.63 -3.84 -25.83
CA TYR A 857 -13.08 -2.45 -25.96
C TYR A 857 -14.43 -2.20 -25.28
N ALA A 858 -15.37 -3.15 -25.37
CA ALA A 858 -16.64 -3.07 -24.65
C ALA A 858 -16.43 -3.10 -23.12
N MET A 859 -15.51 -3.95 -22.63
CA MET A 859 -15.14 -4.04 -21.22
C MET A 859 -14.53 -2.74 -20.70
N LEU A 860 -13.58 -2.17 -21.46
CA LEU A 860 -12.94 -0.89 -21.15
C LEU A 860 -13.97 0.22 -20.98
N ASN A 861 -14.92 0.34 -21.90
CA ASN A 861 -15.92 1.40 -21.85
C ASN A 861 -16.97 1.17 -20.76
N THR A 862 -17.41 -0.08 -20.57
CA THR A 862 -18.48 -0.39 -19.62
C THR A 862 -18.03 -0.31 -18.16
N ILE A 863 -16.85 -0.85 -17.85
CA ILE A 863 -16.40 -1.06 -16.47
C ILE A 863 -15.39 0.00 -16.03
N HIS A 864 -14.37 0.23 -16.85
CA HIS A 864 -13.26 1.11 -16.50
C HIS A 864 -13.60 2.59 -16.75
N ASN A 865 -14.18 2.93 -17.90
CA ASN A 865 -14.59 4.30 -18.19
C ASN A 865 -15.92 4.65 -17.50
N GLY A 866 -16.81 3.67 -17.35
CA GLY A 866 -18.14 3.84 -16.78
C GLY A 866 -19.13 4.44 -17.79
N LEU A 867 -20.41 4.10 -17.63
CA LEU A 867 -21.50 4.53 -18.51
C LEU A 867 -22.38 5.60 -17.83
N PRO A 868 -22.24 6.88 -18.15
CA PRO A 868 -22.88 7.96 -17.40
C PRO A 868 -24.40 7.99 -17.48
N PHE A 869 -25.01 7.44 -18.53
CA PHE A 869 -26.43 7.62 -18.84
C PHE A 869 -27.27 6.39 -18.54
N VAL A 870 -28.53 6.62 -18.16
CA VAL A 870 -29.55 5.60 -17.88
C VAL A 870 -30.80 5.86 -18.71
N GLU A 871 -31.65 4.85 -18.89
CA GLU A 871 -32.80 4.94 -19.81
C GLU A 871 -33.76 6.09 -19.48
N LYS A 872 -34.00 6.36 -18.18
CA LYS A 872 -34.85 7.47 -17.71
C LYS A 872 -34.33 8.87 -18.10
N ASP A 873 -33.06 8.98 -18.49
CA ASP A 873 -32.50 10.24 -18.97
C ASP A 873 -33.19 10.65 -20.27
N LYS A 874 -33.55 9.68 -21.15
CA LYS A 874 -34.32 9.95 -22.36
C LYS A 874 -35.70 10.52 -22.02
N GLU A 875 -36.39 9.92 -21.05
CA GLU A 875 -37.75 10.33 -20.64
C GLU A 875 -37.79 11.75 -20.06
N THR A 876 -36.76 12.13 -19.31
CA THR A 876 -36.67 13.44 -18.65
C THR A 876 -36.59 14.57 -19.67
N TRP A 877 -36.00 14.31 -20.84
CA TRP A 877 -35.84 15.30 -21.90
C TRP A 877 -36.99 15.30 -22.91
N ASN A 878 -37.62 14.15 -23.18
CA ASN A 878 -38.83 14.10 -24.01
C ASN A 878 -40.03 14.89 -23.42
N LYS A 879 -40.00 15.19 -22.12
CA LYS A 879 -41.04 15.96 -21.41
C LYS A 879 -40.79 17.48 -21.41
N LYS A 880 -39.63 17.94 -21.86
CA LYS A 880 -39.31 19.37 -22.00
C LYS A 880 -39.45 19.79 -23.45
#